data_AF-A0A226D5N9-F1
#
_entry.id   AF-A0A226D5N9-F1
#
_cell.length_a   1.000
_cell.length_b   1.000
_cell.length_c   1.000
_cell.angle_alpha   90.00
_cell.angle_beta   90.00
_cell.angle_gamma   90.00
#
_symmetry.space_group_name_H-M   'P 1'
#
loop_
_entity.id
_entity.type
_entity.pdbx_description
1 polymer ?
#
loop_
_entity_poly.entity_id
_entity_poly.type
_entity_poly.pdbx_seq_one_letter_code
_entity_poly.pdbx_strand_id
1 'polypeptide(L)'
;MLKTPLILIFLSHLDSIFCTSEFNLNTTILLQHLDEDCHLILMHYSLHVEHFSPQIEAKNGYYIVHPPRLNTSSSRRTAFKYPLVKYGKGFLSQPQKSRILCIIAIVITRRTDFDLDSTRKRHHLRFLSDFQIGTLDHFICGGNVSSWWSADKSSSRINLGNILFIRIQIDFNFLLDTYIPESNSPFQYCIILSTFKSKTQQEKYELVWLTICIECERSRVLRVREENTILLLRSHLNFVQLLVEPTDLALYSDRKGYFNLDGFYGKKESCLNYAKGPFHLIREKKMTGRATLFFSLMCLGNFTYGEAVIYDSKGLGRRNRGNGKKTWTDYIFLDGSRKGLNYPKLFIATLTQGYAFMTCYSRNEFSFAILLKSFQPKVWIVFVLIFGTVVLLIATILRFNLGWSYLSAALFSPFLMVSTVFEKPTNLPRQLVGNLKFRVLFGVWMLLLIVLTNSYVGVNIKSISAPLEDKSVTRFEQLSMAGCTWNDIKCYVARFNNTSNYYNNIEDHNGVLISYRTKELDPTFPTFIFMRNVSMDVSVMLGRIKNSSIRSFDEDNDFILFPYSIGYGTSIDSLVSNDFYEIIKKNNLQTITVALSQINIYGKINETMRKKISLIDLLDPLHIPHYTIADLFPGKQVIRGAIDIEYDLVQCGRTVLISKDQDILWEMKYFEKYYPWIKFFKSNESILRDDSGWSIGLQYKSSIHEIFRKLNDAGIVTLLEMWTHGVTQKRENITRMVHNMIQKREKIGPVNKIALDGSLQTIFWCYAVLIFGAMLEWSIIEVKGLIRLTIMLKRIRLTILLRWIRSKWARLKVWLVLKVQGASKVKPQDKSKEEQLVVGQVNVEDKSKKNIRSKK
;
A
#
# COMPACT_ATOMS: atom_id res chain seq x y z
N MET A 1 -45.03 -22.18 41.03
CA MET A 1 -46.08 -21.93 40.01
C MET A 1 -45.63 -22.68 38.76
N LEU A 2 -46.18 -23.86 38.39
CA LEU A 2 -47.56 -24.14 37.92
C LEU A 2 -47.85 -23.31 36.64
N LYS A 3 -48.25 -23.87 35.50
CA LYS A 3 -48.71 -25.25 35.17
C LYS A 3 -48.66 -25.53 33.66
N THR A 4 -48.34 -26.76 33.24
CA THR A 4 -48.93 -27.41 32.05
C THR A 4 -50.33 -27.94 32.42
N PRO A 5 -51.27 -28.09 31.47
CA PRO A 5 -51.63 -29.43 30.96
C PRO A 5 -52.18 -29.46 29.49
N LEU A 6 -52.81 -30.53 28.96
CA LEU A 6 -52.33 -31.92 28.74
C LEU A 6 -53.46 -32.79 28.08
N ILE A 7 -53.31 -33.17 26.79
CA ILE A 7 -53.89 -34.37 26.11
C ILE A 7 -55.43 -34.47 25.84
N LEU A 8 -55.78 -34.92 24.61
CA LEU A 8 -56.78 -35.93 24.14
C LEU A 8 -57.28 -35.53 22.71
N ILE A 9 -57.20 -36.29 21.60
CA ILE A 9 -57.44 -37.71 21.22
C ILE A 9 -58.85 -37.96 20.61
N PHE A 10 -58.84 -38.54 19.40
CA PHE A 10 -59.79 -39.46 18.73
C PHE A 10 -60.76 -39.07 17.57
N LEU A 11 -60.49 -39.71 16.41
CA LEU A 11 -61.34 -40.52 15.49
C LEU A 11 -62.34 -39.93 14.45
N SER A 12 -62.13 -40.43 13.21
CA SER A 12 -63.06 -40.92 12.17
C SER A 12 -63.94 -40.00 11.30
N HIS A 13 -63.70 -40.13 9.98
CA HIS A 13 -64.65 -40.35 8.86
C HIS A 13 -66.03 -39.66 8.84
N LEU A 14 -66.32 -38.98 7.72
CA LEU A 14 -67.05 -39.63 6.63
C LEU A 14 -66.83 -38.93 5.27
N ASP A 15 -66.93 -39.71 4.20
CA ASP A 15 -66.73 -39.29 2.81
C ASP A 15 -67.95 -38.56 2.21
N SER A 16 -67.69 -37.68 1.25
CA SER A 16 -68.56 -37.53 0.07
C SER A 16 -67.75 -37.21 -1.18
N ILE A 17 -67.17 -38.28 -1.74
CA ILE A 17 -66.74 -38.34 -3.14
C ILE A 17 -67.92 -37.97 -4.05
N PHE A 18 -67.70 -37.18 -5.11
CA PHE A 18 -68.13 -37.58 -6.46
C PHE A 18 -67.41 -36.82 -7.60
N CYS A 19 -66.71 -37.61 -8.42
CA CYS A 19 -66.41 -37.39 -9.84
C CYS A 19 -65.70 -36.10 -10.31
N THR A 20 -64.37 -36.12 -10.25
CA THR A 20 -63.60 -36.25 -11.51
C THR A 20 -62.57 -37.37 -11.36
N SER A 21 -62.49 -38.27 -12.34
CA SER A 21 -61.69 -39.51 -12.29
C SER A 21 -60.23 -39.28 -11.88
N GLU A 22 -59.77 -40.09 -10.93
CA GLU A 22 -58.51 -39.91 -10.21
C GLU A 22 -57.29 -39.87 -11.13
N PHE A 23 -56.34 -38.99 -10.77
CA PHE A 23 -54.99 -39.03 -11.30
C PHE A 23 -54.05 -39.60 -10.24
N ASN A 24 -54.34 -40.83 -9.79
CA ASN A 24 -53.62 -41.51 -8.72
C ASN A 24 -52.28 -42.12 -9.19
N LEU A 25 -51.50 -41.31 -9.92
CA LEU A 25 -50.06 -41.48 -9.95
C LEU A 25 -49.55 -41.08 -8.58
N ASN A 26 -48.65 -41.90 -8.01
CA ASN A 26 -47.98 -41.68 -6.73
C ASN A 26 -47.01 -40.48 -6.77
N THR A 27 -47.53 -39.28 -7.06
CA THR A 27 -46.79 -38.02 -7.05
C THR A 27 -46.25 -37.73 -5.66
N THR A 28 -46.96 -38.13 -4.61
CA THR A 28 -46.46 -38.17 -3.22
C THR A 28 -45.12 -38.91 -3.11
N ILE A 29 -44.94 -40.06 -3.78
CA ILE A 29 -43.67 -40.81 -3.75
C ILE A 29 -42.57 -40.12 -4.57
N LEU A 30 -42.92 -39.54 -5.72
CA LEU A 30 -41.97 -38.78 -6.54
C LEU A 30 -41.44 -37.54 -5.80
N LEU A 31 -42.28 -36.91 -4.97
CA LEU A 31 -41.99 -35.68 -4.25
C LEU A 31 -41.43 -35.90 -2.83
N GLN A 32 -41.72 -37.03 -2.17
CA GLN A 32 -41.16 -37.41 -0.86
C GLN A 32 -39.64 -37.67 -0.86
N HIS A 33 -39.00 -37.66 -2.03
CA HIS A 33 -37.57 -37.91 -2.19
C HIS A 33 -36.81 -36.73 -2.78
N LEU A 34 -37.43 -35.56 -2.80
CA LEU A 34 -36.76 -34.29 -3.08
C LEU A 34 -36.30 -33.67 -1.76
N ASP A 35 -35.11 -33.08 -1.79
CA ASP A 35 -34.46 -32.42 -0.65
C ASP A 35 -35.36 -31.36 0.01
N GLU A 36 -35.52 -31.44 1.34
CA GLU A 36 -36.40 -30.59 2.13
C GLU A 36 -35.98 -29.10 2.09
N ASP A 37 -34.70 -28.81 1.79
CA ASP A 37 -34.18 -27.45 1.64
C ASP A 37 -34.43 -26.84 0.23
N CYS A 38 -35.00 -27.60 -0.71
CA CYS A 38 -35.31 -27.13 -2.07
C CYS A 38 -36.71 -26.48 -2.17
N HIS A 39 -36.80 -25.36 -2.88
CA HIS A 39 -38.10 -24.81 -3.25
C HIS A 39 -38.65 -25.50 -4.51
N LEU A 40 -39.85 -26.08 -4.39
CA LEU A 40 -40.52 -26.78 -5.48
C LEU A 40 -41.59 -25.89 -6.12
N ILE A 41 -41.49 -25.67 -7.42
CA ILE A 41 -42.51 -25.03 -8.25
C ILE A 41 -43.17 -26.10 -9.12
N LEU A 42 -44.38 -26.50 -8.76
CA LEU A 42 -45.22 -27.42 -9.53
C LEU A 42 -46.15 -26.64 -10.45
N MET A 43 -45.96 -26.78 -11.77
CA MET A 43 -46.77 -26.14 -12.78
C MET A 43 -47.62 -27.19 -13.52
N HIS A 44 -48.92 -27.26 -13.23
CA HIS A 44 -49.81 -28.26 -13.81
C HIS A 44 -50.85 -27.61 -14.72
N TYR A 45 -50.78 -27.89 -16.02
CA TYR A 45 -51.84 -27.56 -16.99
C TYR A 45 -53.05 -28.46 -16.72
N SER A 46 -54.22 -27.91 -16.40
CA SER A 46 -55.44 -28.70 -16.14
C SER A 46 -56.71 -27.92 -16.51
N LEU A 47 -57.85 -28.62 -16.51
CA LEU A 47 -59.14 -28.13 -17.01
C LEU A 47 -59.83 -27.11 -16.08
N HIS A 48 -60.51 -26.16 -16.72
CA HIS A 48 -61.58 -25.28 -16.18
C HIS A 48 -61.42 -24.76 -14.74
N VAL A 49 -60.54 -23.77 -14.58
CA VAL A 49 -60.71 -22.74 -13.54
C VAL A 49 -60.68 -21.38 -14.24
N GLU A 50 -61.84 -20.75 -14.42
CA GLU A 50 -61.96 -19.50 -15.18
C GLU A 50 -61.53 -18.25 -14.39
N HIS A 51 -61.18 -18.40 -13.11
CA HIS A 51 -60.71 -17.33 -12.25
C HIS A 51 -59.39 -17.72 -11.58
N PHE A 52 -58.30 -17.05 -11.99
CA PHE A 52 -57.07 -17.00 -11.20
C PHE A 52 -57.38 -16.28 -9.87
N SER A 53 -57.37 -17.00 -8.75
CA SER A 53 -57.31 -16.37 -7.42
C SER A 53 -55.87 -15.92 -7.13
N PRO A 54 -55.58 -14.62 -6.99
CA PRO A 54 -54.21 -14.12 -6.89
C PRO A 54 -53.70 -14.13 -5.44
N GLN A 55 -53.56 -15.31 -4.84
CA GLN A 55 -52.80 -15.51 -3.61
C GLN A 55 -52.37 -16.98 -3.48
N ILE A 56 -51.11 -17.27 -3.86
CA ILE A 56 -50.47 -18.57 -3.61
C ILE A 56 -49.78 -18.46 -2.25
N GLU A 57 -50.47 -18.84 -1.17
CA GLU A 57 -49.83 -18.95 0.14
C GLU A 57 -48.88 -20.15 0.14
N ALA A 58 -47.59 -19.86 0.36
CA ALA A 58 -46.55 -20.87 0.42
C ALA A 58 -46.66 -21.70 1.70
N LYS A 59 -47.18 -22.93 1.60
CA LYS A 59 -47.03 -23.91 2.68
C LYS A 59 -45.76 -24.74 2.43
N ASN A 60 -44.81 -24.65 3.34
CA ASN A 60 -43.57 -25.44 3.36
C ASN A 60 -42.71 -25.34 2.08
N GLY A 61 -42.65 -24.17 1.42
CA GLY A 61 -41.78 -23.96 0.25
C GLY A 61 -42.26 -24.58 -1.07
N TYR A 62 -43.50 -25.09 -1.10
CA TYR A 62 -44.18 -25.59 -2.29
C TYR A 62 -45.04 -24.50 -2.94
N TYR A 63 -44.96 -24.39 -4.27
CA TYR A 63 -45.72 -23.43 -5.08
C TYR A 63 -46.43 -24.16 -6.21
N ILE A 64 -47.75 -24.07 -6.28
CA ILE A 64 -48.54 -24.67 -7.36
C ILE A 64 -49.05 -23.57 -8.29
N VAL A 65 -48.72 -23.68 -9.59
CA VAL A 65 -49.08 -22.71 -10.63
C VAL A 65 -49.93 -23.39 -11.70
N HIS A 66 -51.16 -22.90 -11.89
CA HIS A 66 -52.09 -23.38 -12.91
C HIS A 66 -52.19 -22.39 -14.07
N PRO A 67 -51.50 -22.63 -15.20
CA PRO A 67 -51.61 -21.78 -16.39
C PRO A 67 -52.96 -21.92 -17.11
N PRO A 68 -53.42 -20.88 -17.86
CA PRO A 68 -54.70 -20.92 -18.56
C PRO A 68 -54.70 -21.90 -19.72
N ARG A 69 -55.89 -22.42 -20.07
CA ARG A 69 -56.09 -23.36 -21.18
C ARG A 69 -55.71 -22.72 -22.52
N LEU A 70 -54.81 -23.37 -23.26
CA LEU A 70 -54.39 -22.94 -24.59
C LEU A 70 -55.41 -23.39 -25.63
N ASN A 71 -56.20 -22.46 -26.19
CA ASN A 71 -56.99 -22.75 -27.38
C ASN A 71 -56.06 -22.79 -28.61
N THR A 72 -55.71 -24.01 -29.02
CA THR A 72 -54.80 -24.30 -30.14
C THR A 72 -55.35 -23.83 -31.50
N SER A 73 -56.68 -23.73 -31.64
CA SER A 73 -57.36 -23.43 -32.91
C SER A 73 -57.08 -22.02 -33.45
N SER A 74 -56.92 -21.03 -32.56
CA SER A 74 -56.79 -19.59 -32.91
C SER A 74 -55.34 -19.08 -33.05
N SER A 75 -54.34 -19.95 -32.84
CA SER A 75 -52.92 -19.55 -32.73
C SER A 75 -52.25 -19.03 -34.03
N ARG A 76 -52.95 -19.06 -35.18
CA ARG A 76 -52.46 -18.42 -36.41
C ARG A 76 -52.78 -16.91 -36.43
N ARG A 77 -51.78 -16.09 -36.07
CA ARG A 77 -51.47 -14.71 -36.55
C ARG A 77 -51.32 -13.57 -35.53
N THR A 78 -51.42 -13.77 -34.22
CA THR A 78 -51.02 -12.71 -33.27
C THR A 78 -49.97 -13.18 -32.28
N ALA A 79 -48.84 -12.48 -32.24
CA ALA A 79 -47.83 -12.66 -31.20
C ALA A 79 -48.43 -12.21 -29.86
N PHE A 80 -48.44 -13.14 -28.90
CA PHE A 80 -48.66 -12.98 -27.46
C PHE A 80 -49.34 -11.67 -26.99
N LYS A 81 -50.67 -11.58 -27.16
CA LYS A 81 -51.53 -10.61 -26.47
C LYS A 81 -52.36 -11.23 -25.34
N TYR A 82 -51.75 -12.12 -24.54
CA TYR A 82 -52.19 -12.30 -23.16
C TYR A 82 -51.45 -11.28 -22.29
N PRO A 83 -52.14 -10.29 -21.68
CA PRO A 83 -51.50 -9.27 -20.85
C PRO A 83 -51.16 -9.85 -19.47
N LEU A 84 -50.13 -10.71 -19.42
CA LEU A 84 -49.52 -11.19 -18.18
C LEU A 84 -48.99 -10.03 -17.29
N VAL A 85 -48.84 -8.84 -17.87
CA VAL A 85 -48.52 -7.56 -17.20
C VAL A 85 -49.42 -7.23 -16.00
N LYS A 86 -50.63 -7.81 -15.88
CA LYS A 86 -51.47 -7.67 -14.68
C LYS A 86 -50.96 -8.43 -13.46
N TYR A 87 -50.13 -9.46 -13.65
CA TYR A 87 -49.48 -10.17 -12.57
C TYR A 87 -48.17 -9.45 -12.23
N GLY A 88 -47.97 -9.15 -10.95
CA GLY A 88 -46.83 -8.37 -10.50
C GLY A 88 -45.48 -9.03 -10.80
N LYS A 89 -44.41 -8.26 -10.59
CA LYS A 89 -43.00 -8.71 -10.59
C LYS A 89 -42.90 -10.16 -10.08
N GLY A 90 -42.41 -11.06 -10.96
CA GLY A 90 -42.40 -12.51 -10.76
C GLY A 90 -41.73 -12.99 -9.47
N PHE A 91 -41.95 -14.25 -9.11
CA PHE A 91 -41.83 -14.76 -7.75
C PHE A 91 -40.47 -14.50 -7.06
N LEU A 92 -39.37 -14.51 -7.82
CA LEU A 92 -38.01 -14.29 -7.30
C LEU A 92 -37.42 -12.90 -7.65
N SER A 93 -38.22 -12.01 -8.24
CA SER A 93 -37.75 -10.73 -8.79
C SER A 93 -37.72 -9.57 -7.77
N GLN A 94 -38.17 -9.79 -6.53
CA GLN A 94 -37.71 -9.00 -5.39
C GLN A 94 -36.42 -9.64 -4.85
N PRO A 95 -35.24 -9.00 -5.00
CA PRO A 95 -33.98 -9.57 -4.56
C PRO A 95 -33.80 -9.41 -3.04
N GLN A 96 -34.56 -10.19 -2.26
CA GLN A 96 -34.04 -10.59 -0.96
C GLN A 96 -32.75 -11.40 -1.19
N LYS A 97 -31.77 -11.26 -0.30
CA LYS A 97 -30.47 -11.95 -0.38
C LYS A 97 -30.58 -13.43 0.00
N SER A 98 -31.56 -14.14 -0.54
CA SER A 98 -31.89 -15.52 -0.17
C SER A 98 -30.84 -16.50 -0.72
N ARG A 99 -30.41 -17.42 0.14
CA ARG A 99 -29.46 -18.50 -0.18
C ARG A 99 -30.21 -19.71 -0.75
N ILE A 100 -31.01 -19.52 -1.79
CA ILE A 100 -31.74 -20.63 -2.41
C ILE A 100 -30.72 -21.51 -3.15
N LEU A 101 -30.47 -22.71 -2.63
CA LEU A 101 -29.42 -23.60 -3.12
C LEU A 101 -29.82 -24.35 -4.40
N CYS A 102 -31.11 -24.64 -4.56
CA CYS A 102 -31.68 -25.37 -5.70
C CYS A 102 -33.17 -25.01 -5.86
N ILE A 103 -33.65 -25.01 -7.10
CA ILE A 103 -35.08 -24.88 -7.44
C ILE A 103 -35.46 -26.03 -8.35
N ILE A 104 -36.57 -26.69 -8.05
CA ILE A 104 -37.11 -27.76 -8.89
C ILE A 104 -38.40 -27.24 -9.54
N ALA A 105 -38.48 -27.31 -10.86
CA ALA A 105 -39.64 -26.86 -11.62
C ALA A 105 -40.27 -28.05 -12.36
N ILE A 106 -41.48 -28.45 -11.98
CA ILE A 106 -42.17 -29.61 -12.55
C ILE A 106 -43.30 -29.14 -13.45
N VAL A 107 -43.23 -29.40 -14.76
CA VAL A 107 -44.32 -29.11 -15.71
C VAL A 107 -45.09 -30.39 -16.04
N ILE A 108 -46.34 -30.48 -15.57
CA ILE A 108 -47.24 -31.61 -15.87
C ILE A 108 -48.18 -31.24 -17.02
N THR A 109 -48.29 -32.16 -17.99
CA THR A 109 -49.09 -32.02 -19.21
C THR A 109 -49.79 -33.34 -19.53
N ARG A 110 -51.07 -33.30 -19.86
CA ARG A 110 -51.86 -34.44 -20.34
C ARG A 110 -52.26 -34.20 -21.79
N ARG A 111 -52.40 -35.27 -22.57
CA ARG A 111 -52.90 -35.15 -23.94
C ARG A 111 -54.26 -34.44 -24.03
N THR A 112 -55.14 -34.66 -23.06
CA THR A 112 -56.48 -34.05 -22.95
C THR A 112 -56.47 -32.53 -22.73
N ASP A 113 -55.35 -31.95 -22.27
CA ASP A 113 -55.24 -30.51 -22.05
C ASP A 113 -55.17 -29.75 -23.39
N PHE A 114 -54.95 -30.48 -24.49
CA PHE A 114 -54.79 -29.96 -25.83
C PHE A 114 -55.88 -30.50 -26.75
N ASP A 115 -56.66 -29.59 -27.35
CA ASP A 115 -57.57 -29.92 -28.43
C ASP A 115 -56.76 -30.12 -29.72
N LEU A 116 -56.20 -31.33 -29.85
CA LEU A 116 -55.32 -31.76 -30.93
C LEU A 116 -56.00 -32.85 -31.73
N ASP A 117 -56.80 -32.44 -32.71
CA ASP A 117 -57.18 -33.32 -33.81
C ASP A 117 -55.92 -33.88 -34.49
N SER A 118 -55.97 -35.18 -34.78
CA SER A 118 -54.83 -36.12 -34.70
C SER A 118 -53.75 -35.96 -35.79
N THR A 119 -53.87 -34.96 -36.66
CA THR A 119 -53.11 -34.83 -37.91
C THR A 119 -52.18 -33.61 -37.97
N ARG A 120 -52.16 -32.73 -36.95
CA ARG A 120 -51.38 -31.47 -37.01
C ARG A 120 -49.88 -31.63 -36.69
N LYS A 121 -49.07 -31.07 -37.60
CA LYS A 121 -47.60 -31.17 -37.70
C LYS A 121 -46.81 -30.79 -36.43
N ARG A 122 -45.64 -31.43 -36.23
CA ARG A 122 -44.63 -31.23 -35.14
C ARG A 122 -44.44 -29.78 -34.66
N HIS A 123 -44.55 -28.80 -35.55
CA HIS A 123 -44.39 -27.37 -35.20
C HIS A 123 -45.33 -26.88 -34.09
N HIS A 124 -46.56 -27.39 -33.96
CA HIS A 124 -47.46 -26.99 -32.87
C HIS A 124 -46.98 -27.51 -31.50
N LEU A 125 -46.39 -28.70 -31.48
CA LEU A 125 -45.86 -29.34 -30.27
C LEU A 125 -44.59 -28.64 -29.79
N ARG A 126 -43.75 -28.21 -30.74
CA ARG A 126 -42.59 -27.34 -30.46
C ARG A 126 -43.03 -25.98 -29.90
N PHE A 127 -43.96 -25.30 -30.57
CA PHE A 127 -44.52 -24.03 -30.09
C PHE A 127 -45.10 -24.15 -28.67
N LEU A 128 -45.79 -25.25 -28.37
CA LEU A 128 -46.29 -25.54 -27.02
C LEU A 128 -45.15 -25.71 -25.99
N SER A 129 -44.09 -26.45 -26.35
CA SER A 129 -42.91 -26.61 -25.50
C SER A 129 -42.22 -25.27 -25.22
N ASP A 130 -42.06 -24.45 -26.26
CA ASP A 130 -41.44 -23.12 -26.19
C ASP A 130 -42.30 -22.18 -25.31
N PHE A 131 -43.63 -22.24 -25.44
CA PHE A 131 -44.57 -21.51 -24.59
C PHE A 131 -44.47 -21.92 -23.11
N GLN A 132 -44.39 -23.21 -22.82
CA GLN A 132 -44.28 -23.72 -21.44
C GLN A 132 -42.99 -23.26 -20.78
N ILE A 133 -41.86 -23.33 -21.50
CA ILE A 133 -40.56 -22.86 -21.04
C ILE A 133 -40.57 -21.34 -20.83
N GLY A 134 -41.06 -20.58 -21.81
CA GLY A 134 -41.10 -19.11 -21.71
C GLY A 134 -42.07 -18.59 -20.64
N THR A 135 -43.16 -19.31 -20.37
CA THR A 135 -44.08 -18.97 -19.28
C THR A 135 -43.44 -19.25 -17.91
N LEU A 136 -42.71 -20.37 -17.77
CA LEU A 136 -41.98 -20.69 -16.54
C LEU A 136 -40.85 -19.69 -16.27
N ASP A 137 -40.04 -19.36 -17.28
CA ASP A 137 -39.00 -18.32 -17.19
C ASP A 137 -39.60 -16.96 -16.80
N HIS A 138 -40.75 -16.58 -17.37
CA HIS A 138 -41.47 -15.37 -16.97
C HIS A 138 -41.88 -15.37 -15.48
N PHE A 139 -42.40 -16.50 -14.96
CA PHE A 139 -42.77 -16.61 -13.54
C PHE A 139 -41.56 -16.56 -12.60
N ILE A 140 -40.43 -17.17 -12.96
CA ILE A 140 -39.19 -17.20 -12.18
C ILE A 140 -38.52 -15.82 -12.22
N CYS A 141 -38.26 -15.28 -13.41
CA CYS A 141 -37.43 -14.09 -13.63
C CYS A 141 -38.21 -12.76 -13.59
N GLY A 142 -39.54 -12.77 -13.76
CA GLY A 142 -40.40 -11.60 -13.65
C GLY A 142 -40.24 -10.54 -14.76
N GLY A 143 -39.60 -10.87 -15.88
CA GLY A 143 -39.33 -9.94 -16.99
C GLY A 143 -40.37 -9.98 -18.11
N ASN A 144 -40.71 -8.83 -18.70
CA ASN A 144 -41.67 -8.74 -19.81
C ASN A 144 -41.28 -9.67 -20.99
N VAL A 145 -42.15 -10.61 -21.35
CA VAL A 145 -41.92 -11.61 -22.43
C VAL A 145 -41.74 -10.97 -23.81
N SER A 146 -42.07 -9.69 -24.00
CA SER A 146 -42.10 -9.02 -25.29
C SER A 146 -40.72 -8.69 -25.92
N SER A 147 -39.59 -8.92 -25.24
CA SER A 147 -38.25 -8.55 -25.75
C SER A 147 -37.30 -9.73 -25.99
N TRP A 148 -37.81 -10.88 -26.45
CA TRP A 148 -37.03 -12.11 -26.72
C TRP A 148 -35.96 -12.02 -27.84
N TRP A 149 -35.62 -10.81 -28.31
CA TRP A 149 -34.66 -10.57 -29.41
C TRP A 149 -33.63 -9.45 -29.14
N SER A 150 -33.70 -8.72 -28.02
CA SER A 150 -32.76 -7.64 -27.70
C SER A 150 -31.89 -7.99 -26.49
N ALA A 151 -30.60 -8.20 -26.76
CA ALA A 151 -29.62 -8.57 -25.74
C ALA A 151 -29.21 -7.36 -24.87
N ASP A 152 -29.52 -7.43 -23.58
CA ASP A 152 -28.68 -6.82 -22.55
C ASP A 152 -28.63 -7.72 -21.31
N LYS A 153 -27.61 -8.58 -21.25
CA LYS A 153 -27.49 -9.72 -20.32
C LYS A 153 -26.96 -9.32 -18.93
N SER A 154 -27.16 -8.06 -18.52
CA SER A 154 -26.36 -7.39 -17.48
C SER A 154 -27.04 -7.15 -16.12
N SER A 155 -28.36 -7.30 -15.99
CA SER A 155 -29.10 -6.79 -14.82
C SER A 155 -29.75 -7.82 -13.87
N SER A 156 -30.08 -9.05 -14.30
CA SER A 156 -30.66 -10.09 -13.41
C SER A 156 -29.60 -11.03 -12.82
N ARG A 157 -29.23 -10.82 -11.55
CA ARG A 157 -28.21 -11.61 -10.82
C ARG A 157 -28.71 -12.94 -10.25
N ILE A 158 -29.69 -13.59 -10.88
CA ILE A 158 -30.15 -14.92 -10.46
C ILE A 158 -29.27 -15.96 -11.16
N ASN A 159 -28.58 -16.81 -10.40
CA ASN A 159 -27.72 -17.85 -10.96
C ASN A 159 -28.56 -19.07 -11.37
N LEU A 160 -29.23 -18.97 -12.52
CA LEU A 160 -30.22 -19.94 -13.03
C LEU A 160 -29.67 -21.37 -13.23
N GLY A 161 -28.34 -21.57 -13.20
CA GLY A 161 -27.72 -22.90 -13.35
C GLY A 161 -28.18 -23.95 -12.33
N ASN A 162 -28.67 -23.55 -11.16
CA ASN A 162 -29.14 -24.47 -10.12
C ASN A 162 -30.64 -24.86 -10.26
N ILE A 163 -31.25 -24.72 -11.44
CA ILE A 163 -32.65 -25.10 -11.68
C ILE A 163 -32.73 -26.47 -12.36
N LEU A 164 -33.41 -27.41 -11.71
CA LEU A 164 -33.81 -28.70 -12.28
C LEU A 164 -35.22 -28.59 -12.87
N PHE A 165 -35.34 -28.75 -14.19
CA PHE A 165 -36.62 -28.81 -14.87
C PHE A 165 -37.05 -30.26 -15.10
N ILE A 166 -38.25 -30.63 -14.64
CA ILE A 166 -38.85 -31.96 -14.86
C ILE A 166 -40.15 -31.77 -15.64
N ARG A 167 -40.24 -32.30 -16.86
CA ARG A 167 -41.50 -32.34 -17.62
C ARG A 167 -42.14 -33.71 -17.45
N ILE A 168 -43.43 -33.78 -17.14
CA ILE A 168 -44.22 -35.00 -17.06
C ILE A 168 -45.32 -34.95 -18.13
N GLN A 169 -45.23 -35.85 -19.10
CA GLN A 169 -46.22 -36.02 -20.18
C GLN A 169 -47.08 -37.25 -19.90
N ILE A 170 -48.41 -37.08 -19.89
CA ILE A 170 -49.37 -38.18 -19.72
C ILE A 170 -50.25 -38.39 -20.95
N ASP A 171 -50.40 -39.65 -21.34
CA ASP A 171 -51.20 -40.12 -22.49
C ASP A 171 -50.75 -39.57 -23.85
N PHE A 172 -49.47 -39.21 -23.98
CA PHE A 172 -48.87 -38.82 -25.25
C PHE A 172 -48.46 -40.05 -26.06
N ASN A 173 -48.62 -39.98 -27.39
CA ASN A 173 -48.18 -41.03 -28.32
C ASN A 173 -46.84 -40.69 -28.99
N PHE A 174 -46.24 -39.56 -28.63
CA PHE A 174 -44.98 -39.03 -29.16
C PHE A 174 -44.29 -38.20 -28.06
N LEU A 175 -42.96 -38.11 -28.09
CA LEU A 175 -42.24 -37.16 -27.25
C LEU A 175 -42.47 -35.72 -27.75
N LEU A 176 -42.77 -34.78 -26.85
CA LEU A 176 -42.62 -33.36 -27.15
C LEU A 176 -41.13 -33.03 -27.26
N ASP A 177 -40.63 -32.92 -28.49
CA ASP A 177 -39.26 -32.52 -28.80
C ASP A 177 -38.98 -31.09 -28.32
N THR A 178 -38.19 -30.96 -27.26
CA THR A 178 -37.69 -29.69 -26.73
C THR A 178 -36.50 -29.24 -27.57
N TYR A 179 -36.76 -28.54 -28.68
CA TYR A 179 -35.71 -27.75 -29.32
C TYR A 179 -35.41 -26.52 -28.46
N ILE A 180 -34.63 -26.72 -27.40
CA ILE A 180 -33.99 -25.61 -26.69
C ILE A 180 -32.71 -25.30 -27.46
N PRO A 181 -32.56 -24.12 -28.08
CA PRO A 181 -31.29 -23.76 -28.70
C PRO A 181 -30.20 -23.73 -27.60
N GLU A 182 -29.15 -24.53 -27.79
CA GLU A 182 -28.09 -24.83 -26.79
C GLU A 182 -27.49 -23.58 -26.15
N SER A 183 -27.49 -22.45 -26.84
CA SER A 183 -26.94 -21.17 -26.39
C SER A 183 -27.80 -20.39 -25.37
N ASN A 184 -29.06 -20.76 -25.15
CA ASN A 184 -30.03 -19.95 -24.40
C ASN A 184 -30.97 -20.73 -23.44
N SER A 185 -30.67 -21.98 -23.06
CA SER A 185 -31.41 -22.63 -21.97
C SER A 185 -31.17 -21.91 -20.63
N PRO A 186 -32.20 -21.48 -19.88
CA PRO A 186 -32.02 -21.04 -18.50
C PRO A 186 -31.86 -22.24 -17.53
N PHE A 187 -32.16 -23.46 -17.98
CA PHE A 187 -32.08 -24.68 -17.17
C PHE A 187 -30.81 -25.47 -17.53
N GLN A 188 -30.01 -25.80 -16.52
CA GLN A 188 -28.83 -26.67 -16.67
C GLN A 188 -29.24 -28.14 -16.82
N TYR A 189 -30.35 -28.55 -16.18
CA TYR A 189 -30.88 -29.91 -16.27
C TYR A 189 -32.36 -29.94 -16.65
N CYS A 190 -32.68 -30.78 -17.63
CA CYS A 190 -34.03 -31.10 -18.07
C CYS A 190 -34.22 -32.63 -17.98
N ILE A 191 -35.33 -33.08 -17.40
CA ILE A 191 -35.75 -34.48 -17.36
C ILE A 191 -37.16 -34.55 -17.95
N ILE A 192 -37.30 -35.17 -19.12
CA ILE A 192 -38.62 -35.37 -19.76
C ILE A 192 -39.12 -36.77 -19.45
N LEU A 193 -39.87 -36.89 -18.35
CA LEU A 193 -40.70 -38.05 -18.06
C LEU A 193 -41.92 -38.02 -19.00
N SER A 194 -42.18 -39.12 -19.68
CA SER A 194 -43.35 -39.26 -20.54
C SER A 194 -43.93 -40.65 -20.38
N THR A 195 -45.25 -40.78 -20.53
CA THR A 195 -45.97 -42.04 -20.38
C THR A 195 -46.78 -42.29 -21.65
N PHE A 196 -46.54 -43.46 -22.24
CA PHE A 196 -47.07 -43.84 -23.56
C PHE A 196 -48.06 -44.99 -23.42
N LYS A 197 -49.28 -44.83 -23.94
CA LYS A 197 -50.20 -45.95 -24.14
C LYS A 197 -49.81 -46.72 -25.41
N SER A 198 -48.80 -47.57 -25.29
CA SER A 198 -48.43 -48.51 -26.36
C SER A 198 -49.40 -49.69 -26.38
N LYS A 199 -50.08 -49.93 -27.52
CA LYS A 199 -50.80 -51.19 -27.75
C LYS A 199 -49.78 -52.29 -28.07
N THR A 200 -49.43 -53.07 -27.05
CA THR A 200 -48.82 -54.39 -27.26
C THR A 200 -49.89 -55.38 -27.74
N GLN A 201 -49.50 -56.47 -28.39
CA GLN A 201 -50.43 -57.48 -28.94
C GLN A 201 -51.27 -58.24 -27.88
N GLN A 202 -51.12 -57.93 -26.59
CA GLN A 202 -51.82 -58.58 -25.47
C GLN A 202 -52.62 -57.59 -24.59
N GLU A 203 -52.98 -56.42 -25.12
CA GLU A 203 -53.80 -55.38 -24.46
C GLU A 203 -53.32 -54.84 -23.10
N LYS A 204 -52.13 -55.25 -22.64
CA LYS A 204 -51.56 -54.79 -21.37
C LYS A 204 -50.80 -53.48 -21.56
N TYR A 205 -51.31 -52.41 -20.96
CA TYR A 205 -50.66 -51.10 -20.94
C TYR A 205 -49.38 -51.16 -20.10
N GLU A 206 -48.23 -50.82 -20.69
CA GLU A 206 -46.96 -50.67 -19.96
C GLU A 206 -46.62 -49.17 -19.84
N LEU A 207 -46.43 -48.67 -18.61
CA LEU A 207 -45.89 -47.33 -18.40
C LEU A 207 -44.39 -47.32 -18.76
N VAL A 208 -44.06 -46.60 -19.83
CA VAL A 208 -42.69 -46.51 -20.34
C VAL A 208 -42.10 -45.15 -20.00
N TRP A 209 -41.27 -45.09 -18.96
CA TRP A 209 -40.53 -43.87 -18.60
C TRP A 209 -39.32 -43.68 -19.52
N LEU A 210 -39.16 -42.46 -20.03
CA LEU A 210 -38.01 -42.02 -20.81
C LEU A 210 -37.26 -40.94 -20.04
N THR A 211 -35.95 -40.83 -20.27
CA THR A 211 -35.10 -39.75 -19.72
C THR A 211 -34.26 -39.17 -20.84
N ILE A 212 -34.21 -37.84 -20.94
CA ILE A 212 -33.49 -37.09 -21.98
C ILE A 212 -32.72 -35.95 -21.30
N CYS A 213 -31.41 -36.10 -21.18
CA CYS A 213 -30.49 -35.04 -20.75
C CYS A 213 -30.12 -34.17 -21.97
N ILE A 214 -30.28 -32.85 -21.87
CA ILE A 214 -30.09 -31.93 -23.00
C ILE A 214 -28.62 -31.49 -23.18
N GLU A 215 -27.85 -31.29 -22.09
CA GLU A 215 -26.40 -30.98 -22.18
C GLU A 215 -25.52 -32.22 -22.44
N CYS A 216 -26.08 -33.42 -22.39
CA CYS A 216 -25.33 -34.63 -22.67
C CYS A 216 -25.15 -34.80 -24.19
N GLU A 217 -23.92 -34.60 -24.72
CA GLU A 217 -23.51 -34.68 -26.15
C GLU A 217 -24.01 -35.89 -26.96
N ARG A 218 -24.64 -36.88 -26.32
CA ARG A 218 -25.38 -37.97 -26.96
C ARG A 218 -26.72 -38.14 -26.25
N SER A 219 -27.78 -37.61 -26.84
CA SER A 219 -29.18 -37.74 -26.41
C SER A 219 -29.71 -39.18 -26.54
N ARG A 220 -29.16 -40.08 -25.73
CA ARG A 220 -29.63 -41.47 -25.60
C ARG A 220 -30.95 -41.49 -24.85
N VAL A 221 -32.05 -41.69 -25.58
CA VAL A 221 -33.36 -42.02 -25.03
C VAL A 221 -33.27 -43.38 -24.32
N LEU A 222 -33.08 -43.36 -23.00
CA LEU A 222 -33.07 -44.57 -22.18
C LEU A 222 -34.50 -44.93 -21.78
N ARG A 223 -34.90 -46.17 -22.09
CA ARG A 223 -36.16 -46.76 -21.64
C ARG A 223 -35.96 -47.32 -20.23
N VAL A 224 -36.62 -46.74 -19.23
CA VAL A 224 -36.43 -47.10 -17.82
C VAL A 224 -37.71 -47.76 -17.28
N ARG A 225 -37.57 -48.91 -16.63
CA ARG A 225 -38.67 -49.55 -15.87
C ARG A 225 -38.95 -48.75 -14.60
N GLU A 226 -40.20 -48.69 -14.18
CA GLU A 226 -40.69 -47.86 -13.06
C GLU A 226 -39.85 -47.99 -11.78
N GLU A 227 -39.52 -49.23 -11.36
CA GLU A 227 -38.66 -49.53 -10.21
C GLU A 227 -37.26 -48.87 -10.32
N ASN A 228 -36.67 -48.89 -11.52
CA ASN A 228 -35.37 -48.27 -11.79
C ASN A 228 -35.47 -46.74 -11.84
N THR A 229 -36.61 -46.16 -12.23
CA THR A 229 -36.85 -44.71 -12.22
C THR A 229 -36.85 -44.18 -10.78
N ILE A 230 -37.51 -44.90 -9.85
CA ILE A 230 -37.53 -44.55 -8.42
C ILE A 230 -36.13 -44.68 -7.81
N LEU A 231 -35.36 -45.73 -8.16
CA LEU A 231 -33.95 -45.86 -7.76
C LEU A 231 -33.06 -44.74 -8.30
N LEU A 232 -33.26 -44.32 -9.57
CA LEU A 232 -32.52 -43.22 -10.18
C LEU A 232 -32.73 -41.92 -9.39
N LEU A 233 -33.99 -41.60 -9.09
CA LEU A 233 -34.40 -40.38 -8.38
C LEU A 233 -34.01 -40.40 -6.89
N ARG A 234 -34.13 -41.54 -6.20
CA ARG A 234 -33.66 -41.70 -4.80
C ARG A 234 -32.13 -41.61 -4.67
N SER A 235 -31.37 -41.85 -5.73
CA SER A 235 -29.91 -41.83 -5.70
C SER A 235 -29.33 -40.40 -5.73
N HIS A 236 -29.49 -39.65 -4.64
CA HIS A 236 -28.90 -38.30 -4.44
C HIS A 236 -27.39 -38.25 -4.78
N LEU A 237 -26.67 -39.35 -4.57
CA LEU A 237 -25.26 -39.55 -4.94
C LEU A 237 -24.96 -39.39 -6.44
N ASN A 238 -25.94 -39.51 -7.33
CA ASN A 238 -25.79 -39.26 -8.76
C ASN A 238 -26.02 -37.78 -9.13
N PHE A 239 -26.86 -37.05 -8.37
CA PHE A 239 -26.97 -35.59 -8.51
C PHE A 239 -25.67 -34.85 -8.09
N VAL A 240 -24.94 -35.38 -7.10
CA VAL A 240 -23.61 -34.86 -6.73
C VAL A 240 -22.59 -35.00 -7.87
N GLN A 241 -22.83 -35.88 -8.86
CA GLN A 241 -21.99 -36.01 -10.06
C GLN A 241 -22.34 -35.01 -11.17
N LEU A 242 -23.43 -34.26 -11.01
CA LEU A 242 -23.80 -33.12 -11.86
C LEU A 242 -23.28 -31.79 -11.29
N LEU A 243 -22.95 -31.74 -9.99
CA LEU A 243 -22.21 -30.63 -9.41
C LEU A 243 -20.75 -30.65 -9.90
N VAL A 244 -20.17 -29.46 -10.09
CA VAL A 244 -18.85 -29.21 -10.71
C VAL A 244 -17.81 -30.26 -10.31
N GLU A 245 -17.17 -30.89 -11.30
CA GLU A 245 -16.14 -31.92 -11.10
C GLU A 245 -15.09 -31.45 -10.07
N PRO A 246 -14.77 -32.26 -9.06
CA PRO A 246 -13.90 -31.84 -7.96
C PRO A 246 -12.51 -31.51 -8.45
N THR A 247 -12.17 -30.21 -8.43
CA THR A 247 -10.92 -29.64 -8.93
C THR A 247 -9.72 -30.21 -8.20
N ASP A 248 -8.70 -30.61 -8.96
CA ASP A 248 -7.39 -30.94 -8.42
C ASP A 248 -6.58 -29.64 -8.29
N LEU A 249 -5.98 -29.41 -7.11
CA LEU A 249 -5.24 -28.18 -6.84
C LEU A 249 -3.74 -28.45 -6.89
N ALA A 250 -3.08 -27.73 -7.80
CA ALA A 250 -1.63 -27.69 -7.91
C ALA A 250 -1.14 -26.34 -7.35
N LEU A 251 -0.22 -26.42 -6.40
CA LEU A 251 0.42 -25.27 -5.80
C LEU A 251 1.77 -25.06 -6.49
N TYR A 252 2.13 -23.80 -6.71
CA TYR A 252 3.45 -23.37 -7.15
C TYR A 252 3.89 -22.18 -6.31
N SER A 253 5.18 -22.00 -6.09
CA SER A 253 5.73 -20.84 -5.39
C SER A 253 6.94 -20.29 -6.13
N ASP A 254 6.92 -18.99 -6.45
CA ASP A 254 8.09 -18.32 -7.03
C ASP A 254 9.29 -18.37 -6.05
N ARG A 255 9.03 -18.52 -4.74
CA ARG A 255 10.07 -18.80 -3.73
C ARG A 255 10.43 -20.29 -3.71
N LYS A 256 11.50 -20.67 -4.41
CA LYS A 256 12.10 -22.04 -4.42
C LYS A 256 12.72 -22.51 -3.08
N GLY A 257 12.35 -21.91 -1.95
CA GLY A 257 13.05 -22.05 -0.67
C GLY A 257 12.47 -23.12 0.25
N TYR A 258 13.25 -24.18 0.50
CA TYR A 258 13.07 -25.27 1.50
C TYR A 258 11.81 -26.13 1.44
N PHE A 259 10.65 -25.55 1.19
CA PHE A 259 9.42 -26.26 0.92
C PHE A 259 9.30 -26.32 -0.59
N ASN A 260 9.49 -27.52 -1.14
CA ASN A 260 9.09 -27.80 -2.51
C ASN A 260 7.56 -27.79 -2.56
N LEU A 261 6.98 -26.57 -2.52
CA LEU A 261 5.54 -26.31 -2.59
C LEU A 261 5.01 -26.51 -4.01
N ASP A 262 5.91 -26.65 -4.99
CA ASP A 262 5.63 -26.98 -6.37
C ASP A 262 5.17 -28.44 -6.45
N GLY A 263 3.86 -28.66 -6.43
CA GLY A 263 3.31 -30.00 -6.31
C GLY A 263 1.79 -30.10 -6.27
N PHE A 264 1.32 -31.34 -6.27
CA PHE A 264 -0.07 -31.69 -6.06
C PHE A 264 -0.24 -32.18 -4.63
N TYR A 265 -1.20 -31.61 -3.91
CA TYR A 265 -1.46 -31.98 -2.53
C TYR A 265 -2.75 -32.76 -2.42
N GLY A 266 -2.66 -34.01 -1.95
CA GLY A 266 -3.85 -34.79 -1.63
C GLY A 266 -4.48 -34.33 -0.31
N LYS A 267 -5.81 -34.41 -0.18
CA LYS A 267 -6.55 -34.07 1.05
C LYS A 267 -5.97 -34.73 2.31
N LYS A 268 -5.48 -35.97 2.24
CA LYS A 268 -4.81 -36.68 3.36
C LYS A 268 -3.57 -35.93 3.86
N GLU A 269 -2.69 -35.50 2.96
CA GLU A 269 -1.47 -34.77 3.31
C GLU A 269 -1.79 -33.35 3.79
N SER A 270 -2.69 -32.65 3.10
CA SER A 270 -3.15 -31.33 3.50
C SER A 270 -3.80 -31.34 4.89
N CYS A 271 -4.62 -32.35 5.19
CA CYS A 271 -5.17 -32.53 6.53
C CYS A 271 -4.11 -32.92 7.57
N LEU A 272 -3.12 -33.76 7.23
CA LEU A 272 -2.02 -34.08 8.13
C LEU A 272 -1.18 -32.85 8.48
N ASN A 273 -0.99 -31.93 7.53
CA ASN A 273 -0.31 -30.66 7.78
C ASN A 273 -1.19 -29.66 8.54
N TYR A 274 -2.48 -29.54 8.18
CA TYR A 274 -3.46 -28.72 8.89
C TYR A 274 -3.65 -29.14 10.36
N ALA A 275 -3.67 -30.44 10.65
CA ALA A 275 -3.82 -31.00 11.99
C ALA A 275 -2.66 -30.65 12.95
N LYS A 276 -1.48 -30.28 12.43
CA LYS A 276 -0.37 -29.73 13.23
C LYS A 276 -0.64 -28.31 13.72
N GLY A 277 -1.68 -27.66 13.17
CA GLY A 277 -2.06 -26.28 13.43
C GLY A 277 -1.31 -25.28 12.55
N PRO A 278 -1.95 -24.15 12.17
CA PRO A 278 -1.34 -23.16 11.29
C PRO A 278 -0.06 -22.56 11.89
N PHE A 279 0.01 -22.44 13.21
CA PHE A 279 1.18 -21.90 13.90
C PHE A 279 2.40 -22.84 13.85
N HIS A 280 2.20 -24.17 13.85
CA HIS A 280 3.31 -25.10 13.62
C HIS A 280 3.83 -24.98 12.17
N LEU A 281 2.92 -24.82 11.20
CA LEU A 281 3.32 -24.63 9.80
C LEU A 281 4.12 -23.33 9.60
N ILE A 282 3.69 -22.21 10.20
CA ILE A 282 4.40 -20.92 10.09
C ILE A 282 5.70 -20.90 10.90
N ARG A 283 5.70 -21.43 12.13
CA ARG A 283 6.83 -21.33 13.06
C ARG A 283 7.91 -22.39 12.81
N GLU A 284 7.51 -23.66 12.79
CA GLU A 284 8.41 -24.83 12.73
C GLU A 284 8.65 -25.28 11.28
N LYS A 285 7.63 -25.15 10.41
CA LYS A 285 7.75 -25.41 8.97
C LYS A 285 7.91 -24.15 8.12
N LYS A 286 8.18 -22.97 8.70
CA LYS A 286 8.48 -21.72 7.98
C LYS A 286 7.58 -21.40 6.77
N MET A 287 6.34 -21.89 6.75
CA MET A 287 5.41 -21.67 5.64
C MET A 287 4.89 -20.24 5.72
N THR A 288 4.72 -19.57 4.57
CA THR A 288 4.05 -18.27 4.54
C THR A 288 2.61 -18.39 5.05
N GLY A 289 2.03 -17.30 5.52
CA GLY A 289 0.64 -17.27 5.96
C GLY A 289 -0.31 -17.73 4.84
N ARG A 290 -0.01 -17.31 3.61
CA ARG A 290 -0.70 -17.74 2.38
C ARG A 290 -0.62 -19.24 2.10
N ALA A 291 0.55 -19.86 2.23
CA ALA A 291 0.70 -21.32 2.06
C ALA A 291 -0.06 -22.09 3.16
N THR A 292 -0.05 -21.57 4.38
CA THR A 292 -0.78 -22.15 5.53
C THR A 292 -2.30 -22.14 5.33
N LEU A 293 -2.84 -21.07 4.71
CA LEU A 293 -4.26 -21.01 4.32
C LEU A 293 -4.62 -22.01 3.22
N PHE A 294 -3.72 -22.26 2.26
CA PHE A 294 -3.95 -23.27 1.22
C PHE A 294 -4.18 -24.67 1.84
N PHE A 295 -3.32 -25.12 2.75
CA PHE A 295 -3.51 -26.42 3.41
C PHE A 295 -4.79 -26.50 4.25
N SER A 296 -5.17 -25.39 4.89
CA SER A 296 -6.42 -25.27 5.65
C SER A 296 -7.65 -25.42 4.74
N LEU A 297 -7.66 -24.72 3.60
CA LEU A 297 -8.73 -24.82 2.59
C LEU A 297 -8.78 -26.20 1.95
N MET A 298 -7.63 -26.79 1.62
CA MET A 298 -7.54 -28.15 1.06
C MET A 298 -8.10 -29.21 2.01
N CYS A 299 -7.86 -29.10 3.32
CA CYS A 299 -8.40 -30.05 4.29
C CYS A 299 -9.91 -29.88 4.52
N LEU A 300 -10.36 -28.64 4.75
CA LEU A 300 -11.75 -28.34 5.11
C LEU A 300 -12.70 -28.40 3.90
N GLY A 301 -12.20 -28.12 2.69
CA GLY A 301 -12.98 -28.09 1.48
C GLY A 301 -13.19 -29.46 0.82
N ASN A 302 -14.01 -29.45 -0.25
CA ASN A 302 -14.27 -30.62 -1.08
C ASN A 302 -13.26 -30.77 -2.24
N PHE A 303 -12.01 -30.40 -1.99
CA PHE A 303 -10.92 -30.44 -2.97
C PHE A 303 -10.19 -31.77 -2.87
N THR A 304 -10.01 -32.47 -4.00
CA THR A 304 -9.25 -33.74 -4.15
C THR A 304 -9.63 -34.92 -3.22
N TYR A 305 -10.24 -35.97 -3.78
CA TYR A 305 -10.32 -37.32 -3.13
C TYR A 305 -9.34 -38.34 -3.73
N GLY A 306 -8.59 -38.00 -4.79
CA GLY A 306 -7.73 -38.93 -5.52
C GLY A 306 -6.26 -38.85 -5.10
N GLU A 307 -5.56 -39.99 -5.21
CA GLU A 307 -4.10 -40.03 -5.19
C GLU A 307 -3.56 -39.40 -6.49
N ALA A 308 -3.25 -38.10 -6.43
CA ALA A 308 -2.63 -37.38 -7.54
C ALA A 308 -1.15 -37.78 -7.68
N VAL A 309 -0.88 -38.90 -8.37
CA VAL A 309 0.48 -39.42 -8.59
C VAL A 309 1.36 -38.35 -9.27
N ILE A 310 2.46 -38.00 -8.61
CA ILE A 310 3.42 -36.99 -9.06
C ILE A 310 4.49 -37.65 -9.93
N TYR A 311 4.19 -38.11 -11.16
CA TYR A 311 5.23 -38.65 -12.04
C TYR A 311 5.11 -38.35 -13.55
N ASP A 312 6.32 -38.36 -14.13
CA ASP A 312 6.83 -38.11 -15.48
C ASP A 312 6.62 -36.70 -16.10
N SER A 313 7.75 -36.22 -16.63
CA SER A 313 8.10 -34.96 -17.27
C SER A 313 7.27 -34.53 -18.50
N LYS A 314 6.24 -35.28 -18.88
CA LYS A 314 5.62 -35.22 -20.23
C LYS A 314 4.38 -34.32 -20.36
N GLY A 315 4.13 -33.46 -19.37
CA GLY A 315 3.53 -32.13 -19.58
C GLY A 315 2.08 -31.99 -20.10
N LEU A 316 1.28 -33.06 -20.25
CA LEU A 316 -0.05 -32.97 -20.90
C LEU A 316 -1.25 -33.32 -20.00
N GLY A 317 -1.53 -32.42 -19.05
CA GLY A 317 -2.83 -31.72 -18.95
C GLY A 317 -4.13 -32.45 -18.57
N ARG A 318 -4.21 -33.79 -18.55
CA ARG A 318 -5.39 -34.52 -18.05
C ARG A 318 -4.99 -35.75 -17.24
N ARG A 319 -5.36 -35.78 -15.96
CA ARG A 319 -5.17 -36.95 -15.09
C ARG A 319 -6.48 -37.71 -14.96
N ASN A 320 -6.40 -39.04 -15.04
CA ASN A 320 -7.52 -39.92 -14.74
C ASN A 320 -7.58 -40.14 -13.23
N ARG A 321 -8.69 -39.77 -12.61
CA ARG A 321 -8.93 -40.00 -11.18
C ARG A 321 -9.56 -41.37 -10.99
N GLY A 322 -8.73 -42.37 -10.70
CA GLY A 322 -9.12 -43.78 -10.68
C GLY A 322 -9.61 -44.24 -12.07
N ASN A 323 -10.57 -45.17 -12.10
CA ASN A 323 -11.10 -45.79 -13.32
C ASN A 323 -12.04 -44.87 -14.13
N GLY A 324 -11.59 -43.67 -14.51
CA GLY A 324 -12.10 -42.97 -15.70
C GLY A 324 -12.77 -41.62 -15.51
N LYS A 325 -12.72 -40.97 -14.33
CA LYS A 325 -13.19 -39.57 -14.20
C LYS A 325 -12.08 -38.57 -14.54
N LYS A 326 -12.42 -37.58 -15.36
CA LYS A 326 -11.56 -36.43 -15.65
C LYS A 326 -11.68 -35.44 -14.48
N THR A 327 -10.64 -34.66 -14.28
CA THR A 327 -10.60 -33.54 -13.32
C THR A 327 -9.91 -32.36 -13.97
N TRP A 328 -10.33 -31.15 -13.58
CA TRP A 328 -9.66 -29.91 -13.93
C TRP A 328 -8.57 -29.60 -12.92
N THR A 329 -7.43 -29.07 -13.38
CA THR A 329 -6.34 -28.64 -12.50
C THR A 329 -6.34 -27.11 -12.39
N ASP A 330 -6.59 -26.60 -11.19
CA ASP A 330 -6.40 -25.18 -10.89
C ASP A 330 -4.98 -24.97 -10.36
N TYR A 331 -4.25 -24.08 -11.02
CA TYR A 331 -2.88 -23.72 -10.67
C TYR A 331 -2.86 -22.46 -9.81
N ILE A 332 -2.43 -22.59 -8.56
CA ILE A 332 -2.26 -21.48 -7.62
C ILE A 332 -0.78 -21.16 -7.48
N PHE A 333 -0.37 -20.00 -7.97
CA PHE A 333 0.97 -19.47 -7.78
C PHE A 333 0.97 -18.56 -6.53
N LEU A 334 1.72 -18.98 -5.50
CA LEU A 334 2.05 -18.22 -4.31
C LEU A 334 3.14 -17.20 -4.60
N ASP A 335 3.11 -16.09 -3.85
CA ASP A 335 4.11 -15.01 -3.91
C ASP A 335 4.26 -14.30 -5.28
N GLY A 336 3.41 -14.65 -6.26
CA GLY A 336 3.46 -14.11 -7.60
C GLY A 336 3.43 -12.58 -7.65
N SER A 337 4.39 -12.01 -8.38
CA SER A 337 4.41 -10.59 -8.74
C SER A 337 3.31 -10.28 -9.76
N ARG A 338 2.50 -9.25 -9.49
CA ARG A 338 1.49 -8.77 -10.45
C ARG A 338 2.09 -8.37 -11.81
N LYS A 339 3.33 -7.84 -11.82
CA LYS A 339 4.08 -7.44 -13.03
C LYS A 339 4.78 -8.62 -13.75
N GLY A 340 4.78 -9.81 -13.16
CA GLY A 340 5.32 -11.04 -13.76
C GLY A 340 4.31 -11.83 -14.60
N LEU A 341 3.02 -11.46 -14.57
CA LEU A 341 1.94 -12.25 -15.16
C LEU A 341 1.76 -11.94 -16.66
N ASN A 342 2.44 -12.68 -17.51
CA ASN A 342 2.34 -12.57 -18.98
C ASN A 342 0.99 -13.03 -19.58
N TYR A 343 0.06 -13.52 -18.75
CA TYR A 343 -1.23 -14.08 -19.15
C TYR A 343 -2.34 -13.57 -18.23
N PRO A 344 -3.60 -13.50 -18.69
CA PRO A 344 -4.72 -13.22 -17.81
C PRO A 344 -4.82 -14.33 -16.76
N LYS A 345 -4.40 -14.02 -15.54
CA LYS A 345 -4.60 -14.82 -14.34
C LYS A 345 -5.39 -13.98 -13.34
N LEU A 346 -6.25 -14.62 -12.54
CA LEU A 346 -6.92 -13.92 -11.45
C LEU A 346 -5.91 -13.64 -10.34
N PHE A 347 -5.66 -12.37 -10.07
CA PHE A 347 -4.66 -11.94 -9.09
C PHE A 347 -5.33 -11.32 -7.87
N ILE A 348 -5.09 -11.92 -6.70
CA ILE A 348 -5.53 -11.42 -5.41
C ILE A 348 -4.31 -10.83 -4.71
N ALA A 349 -4.21 -9.50 -4.68
CA ALA A 349 -3.16 -8.79 -3.97
C ALA A 349 -3.35 -8.98 -2.45
N THR A 350 -2.38 -9.61 -1.80
CA THR A 350 -2.39 -9.85 -0.34
C THR A 350 -1.45 -8.90 0.40
N LEU A 351 -0.37 -8.50 -0.25
CA LEU A 351 0.67 -7.67 0.35
C LEU A 351 1.44 -6.90 -0.73
N THR A 352 1.35 -5.56 -0.70
CA THR A 352 2.26 -4.71 -1.47
C THR A 352 3.61 -4.70 -0.77
N GLN A 353 4.59 -5.43 -1.33
CA GLN A 353 5.93 -5.59 -0.75
C GLN A 353 6.94 -4.86 -1.63
N GLY A 354 7.92 -4.20 -0.99
CA GLY A 354 9.07 -3.61 -1.66
C GLY A 354 10.35 -4.04 -0.96
N TYR A 355 11.49 -3.69 -1.54
CA TYR A 355 12.79 -3.94 -0.94
C TYR A 355 13.19 -2.79 -0.03
N ALA A 356 13.56 -3.12 1.19
CA ALA A 356 14.19 -2.21 2.15
C ALA A 356 15.62 -2.66 2.39
N PHE A 357 16.40 -1.84 3.09
CA PHE A 357 17.68 -2.26 3.63
C PHE A 357 17.76 -2.02 5.13
N MET A 358 18.67 -2.73 5.80
CA MET A 358 19.19 -2.32 7.10
C MET A 358 20.72 -2.24 7.08
N THR A 359 21.26 -1.38 7.93
CA THR A 359 22.69 -1.25 8.19
C THR A 359 22.90 -0.75 9.61
N CYS A 360 24.04 -1.03 10.24
CA CYS A 360 24.47 -0.31 11.44
C CYS A 360 25.49 0.79 11.15
N TYR A 361 25.82 1.04 9.88
CA TYR A 361 26.69 2.13 9.49
C TYR A 361 26.03 3.50 9.72
N SER A 362 26.77 4.36 10.42
CA SER A 362 26.47 5.76 10.65
C SER A 362 27.62 6.63 10.14
N ARG A 363 27.31 7.84 9.66
CA ARG A 363 28.33 8.85 9.38
C ARG A 363 28.47 9.80 10.57
N ASN A 364 29.70 9.93 11.05
CA ASN A 364 30.09 10.95 12.01
C ASN A 364 30.26 12.28 11.25
N GLU A 365 29.13 12.93 10.91
CA GLU A 365 29.17 14.29 10.34
C GLU A 365 29.59 15.29 11.42
N PHE A 366 30.90 15.53 11.54
CA PHE A 366 31.42 16.60 12.39
C PHE A 366 30.95 17.95 11.84
N SER A 367 29.94 18.53 12.49
CA SER A 367 29.39 19.81 12.11
C SER A 367 29.70 20.85 13.18
N PHE A 368 30.36 21.94 12.79
CA PHE A 368 30.52 23.13 13.64
C PHE A 368 29.17 23.73 14.10
N ALA A 369 28.05 23.34 13.49
CA ALA A 369 26.71 23.66 13.98
C ALA A 369 26.47 23.17 15.42
N ILE A 370 27.20 22.18 15.91
CA ILE A 370 27.12 21.71 17.31
C ILE A 370 27.46 22.86 18.27
N LEU A 371 28.49 23.67 17.97
CA LEU A 371 28.86 24.83 18.79
C LEU A 371 27.73 25.87 18.89
N LEU A 372 27.00 26.08 17.79
CA LEU A 372 25.83 26.97 17.76
C LEU A 372 24.59 26.34 18.43
N LYS A 373 24.44 25.02 18.36
CA LYS A 373 23.32 24.22 18.91
C LYS A 373 23.37 24.10 20.44
N SER A 374 24.52 24.36 21.08
CA SER A 374 24.70 24.31 22.54
C SER A 374 23.74 25.21 23.32
N PHE A 375 23.24 26.29 22.72
CA PHE A 375 22.09 27.02 23.24
C PHE A 375 20.92 26.99 22.26
N GLN A 376 19.71 26.83 22.79
CA GLN A 376 18.48 26.97 22.01
C GLN A 376 18.43 28.38 21.38
N PRO A 377 17.92 28.57 20.15
CA PRO A 377 17.84 29.88 19.49
C PRO A 377 17.16 30.97 20.34
N LYS A 378 16.22 30.58 21.21
CA LYS A 378 15.57 31.48 22.19
C LYS A 378 16.56 32.15 23.14
N VAL A 379 17.57 31.41 23.62
CA VAL A 379 18.59 31.93 24.56
C VAL A 379 19.49 32.94 23.83
N TRP A 380 19.88 32.65 22.58
CA TRP A 380 20.63 33.60 21.75
C TRP A 380 19.86 34.91 21.51
N ILE A 381 18.56 34.84 21.21
CA ILE A 381 17.71 36.02 21.04
C ILE A 381 17.64 36.83 22.34
N VAL A 382 17.39 36.18 23.48
CA VAL A 382 17.36 36.84 24.80
C VAL A 382 18.71 37.47 25.14
N PHE A 383 19.82 36.80 24.86
CA PHE A 383 21.17 37.34 25.06
C PHE A 383 21.44 38.58 24.20
N VAL A 384 21.09 38.57 22.92
CA VAL A 384 21.25 39.74 22.02
C VAL A 384 20.40 40.92 22.48
N LEU A 385 19.16 40.67 22.93
CA LEU A 385 18.29 41.71 23.51
C LEU A 385 18.91 42.31 24.78
N ILE A 386 19.34 41.47 25.73
CA ILE A 386 20.01 41.94 26.96
C ILE A 386 21.27 42.74 26.60
N PHE A 387 22.14 42.20 25.75
CA PHE A 387 23.38 42.85 25.30
C PHE A 387 23.08 44.25 24.72
N GLY A 388 22.11 44.35 23.80
CA GLY A 388 21.70 45.63 23.20
C GLY A 388 21.18 46.63 24.24
N THR A 389 20.39 46.17 25.22
CA THR A 389 19.87 47.04 26.28
C THR A 389 20.95 47.54 27.24
N VAL A 390 21.91 46.69 27.63
CA VAL A 390 23.05 47.11 28.46
C VAL A 390 23.96 48.07 27.69
N VAL A 391 24.18 47.85 26.38
CA VAL A 391 24.89 48.80 25.50
C VAL A 391 24.21 50.18 25.50
N LEU A 392 22.88 50.23 25.38
CA LEU A 392 22.12 51.48 25.42
C LEU A 392 22.23 52.17 26.79
N LEU A 393 22.09 51.43 27.88
CA LEU A 393 22.23 51.96 29.24
C LEU A 393 23.63 52.51 29.52
N ILE A 394 24.69 51.84 29.08
CA ILE A 394 26.05 52.38 29.25
C ILE A 394 26.30 53.60 28.35
N ALA A 395 25.77 53.61 27.12
CA ALA A 395 25.84 54.79 26.27
C ALA A 395 25.14 56.02 26.89
N THR A 396 23.99 55.86 27.55
CA THR A 396 23.32 56.96 28.26
C THR A 396 24.09 57.39 29.51
N ILE A 397 24.66 56.46 30.30
CA ILE A 397 25.54 56.77 31.44
C ILE A 397 26.75 57.60 30.99
N LEU A 398 27.46 57.17 29.94
CA LEU A 398 28.62 57.87 29.36
C LEU A 398 28.23 59.28 28.89
N ARG A 399 27.07 59.40 28.22
CA ARG A 399 26.58 60.69 27.73
C ARG A 399 26.21 61.65 28.84
N PHE A 400 25.37 61.23 29.79
CA PHE A 400 24.76 62.12 30.79
C PHE A 400 25.62 62.34 32.03
N ASN A 401 26.35 61.33 32.52
CA ASN A 401 27.16 61.48 33.74
C ASN A 401 28.60 61.95 33.45
N LEU A 402 29.15 61.66 32.26
CA LEU A 402 30.55 61.94 31.92
C LEU A 402 30.70 62.94 30.75
N GLY A 403 29.60 63.43 30.19
CA GLY A 403 29.61 64.49 29.17
C GLY A 403 30.16 64.08 27.81
N TRP A 404 30.41 62.79 27.57
CA TRP A 404 30.99 62.29 26.31
C TRP A 404 30.14 62.67 25.09
N SER A 405 30.76 62.77 23.91
CA SER A 405 30.02 62.95 22.67
C SER A 405 29.11 61.74 22.41
N TYR A 406 27.96 61.95 21.77
CA TYR A 406 27.04 60.85 21.42
C TYR A 406 27.74 59.76 20.60
N LEU A 407 28.58 60.15 19.64
CA LEU A 407 29.29 59.22 18.76
C LEU A 407 30.38 58.44 19.52
N SER A 408 31.14 59.09 20.40
CA SER A 408 32.11 58.42 21.27
C SER A 408 31.44 57.43 22.23
N ALA A 409 30.32 57.81 22.85
CA ALA A 409 29.57 56.94 23.75
C ALA A 409 28.93 55.74 23.02
N ALA A 410 28.35 55.98 21.84
CA ALA A 410 27.70 54.96 21.01
C ALA A 410 28.69 53.97 20.39
N LEU A 411 29.95 54.35 20.14
CA LEU A 411 31.00 53.43 19.67
C LEU A 411 31.71 52.70 20.82
N PHE A 412 32.02 53.40 21.92
CA PHE A 412 32.76 52.81 23.04
C PHE A 412 31.92 51.78 23.81
N SER A 413 30.62 52.02 23.99
CA SER A 413 29.73 51.10 24.73
C SER A 413 29.64 49.69 24.13
N PRO A 414 29.32 49.49 22.83
CA PRO A 414 29.32 48.16 22.24
C PRO A 414 30.72 47.55 22.19
N PHE A 415 31.78 48.35 21.99
CA PHE A 415 33.15 47.82 22.03
C PHE A 415 33.52 47.27 23.41
N LEU A 416 33.24 47.99 24.49
CA LEU A 416 33.38 47.54 25.87
C LEU A 416 32.58 46.26 26.12
N MET A 417 31.33 46.20 25.65
CA MET A 417 30.47 45.04 25.83
C MET A 417 30.98 43.82 25.07
N VAL A 418 31.34 43.95 23.79
CA VAL A 418 31.96 42.87 23.00
C VAL A 418 33.24 42.38 23.66
N SER A 419 34.09 43.28 24.17
CA SER A 419 35.35 42.90 24.82
C SER A 419 35.09 42.03 26.07
N THR A 420 34.08 42.36 26.87
CA THR A 420 33.69 41.53 28.03
C THR A 420 33.13 40.17 27.65
N VAL A 421 32.36 40.05 26.56
CA VAL A 421 31.83 38.76 26.06
C VAL A 421 32.97 37.81 25.65
N PHE A 422 34.06 38.34 25.11
CA PHE A 422 35.27 37.59 24.79
C PHE A 422 36.26 37.46 25.96
N GLU A 423 35.82 37.77 27.20
CA GLU A 423 36.62 37.72 28.44
C GLU A 423 37.92 38.55 28.39
N LYS A 424 37.98 39.55 27.50
CA LYS A 424 39.11 40.47 27.33
C LYS A 424 38.70 41.86 27.80
N PRO A 425 38.93 42.23 29.08
CA PRO A 425 38.54 43.53 29.59
C PRO A 425 39.29 44.65 28.86
N THR A 426 38.58 45.71 28.52
CA THR A 426 39.16 46.95 27.98
C THR A 426 39.56 47.89 29.11
N ASN A 427 40.61 48.69 28.90
CA ASN A 427 41.10 49.63 29.89
C ASN A 427 40.04 50.72 30.18
N LEU A 428 39.40 50.64 31.35
CA LEU A 428 38.35 51.57 31.75
C LEU A 428 38.95 52.90 32.24
N PRO A 429 38.47 54.07 31.77
CA PRO A 429 38.93 55.36 32.30
C PRO A 429 38.51 55.52 33.76
N ARG A 430 39.42 56.04 34.61
CA ARG A 430 39.21 56.18 36.07
C ARG A 430 37.89 56.85 36.46
N GLN A 431 37.44 57.83 35.67
CA GLN A 431 36.17 58.55 35.86
C GLN A 431 34.93 57.63 35.77
N LEU A 432 34.97 56.62 34.89
CA LEU A 432 33.90 55.63 34.71
C LEU A 432 33.91 54.61 35.85
N VAL A 433 35.10 54.16 36.26
CA VAL A 433 35.29 53.26 37.41
C VAL A 433 34.81 53.89 38.73
N GLY A 434 34.95 55.21 38.88
CA GLY A 434 34.43 55.95 40.04
C GLY A 434 32.90 56.07 40.11
N ASN A 435 32.17 55.79 39.04
CA ASN A 435 30.72 56.01 39.00
C ASN A 435 29.95 54.78 39.52
N LEU A 436 29.28 54.92 40.67
CA LEU A 436 28.54 53.83 41.33
C LEU A 436 27.49 53.17 40.40
N LYS A 437 26.76 53.95 39.59
CA LYS A 437 25.73 53.42 38.67
C LYS A 437 26.35 52.52 37.61
N PHE A 438 27.50 52.92 37.06
CA PHE A 438 28.26 52.09 36.13
C PHE A 438 28.76 50.82 36.82
N ARG A 439 29.36 50.93 38.02
CA ARG A 439 29.89 49.75 38.75
C ARG A 439 28.83 48.68 39.00
N VAL A 440 27.62 49.08 39.42
CA VAL A 440 26.52 48.13 39.68
C VAL A 440 26.04 47.47 38.38
N LEU A 441 25.73 48.27 37.34
CA LEU A 441 25.28 47.74 36.05
C LEU A 441 26.31 46.80 35.41
N PHE A 442 27.57 47.24 35.38
CA PHE A 442 28.68 46.47 34.80
C PHE A 442 29.01 45.24 35.65
N GLY A 443 28.90 45.30 36.98
CA GLY A 443 29.10 44.16 37.87
C GLY A 443 28.05 43.06 37.65
N VAL A 444 26.76 43.43 37.53
CA VAL A 444 25.68 42.48 37.20
C VAL A 444 25.89 41.87 35.81
N TRP A 445 26.30 42.68 34.83
CA TRP A 445 26.63 42.20 33.49
C TRP A 445 27.80 41.21 33.48
N MET A 446 28.90 41.51 34.18
CA MET A 446 30.05 40.60 34.29
C MET A 446 29.68 39.28 34.97
N LEU A 447 28.84 39.30 36.01
CA LEU A 447 28.36 38.10 36.67
C LEU A 447 27.48 37.25 35.74
N LEU A 448 26.57 37.87 34.99
CA LEU A 448 25.80 37.20 33.95
C LEU A 448 26.70 36.56 32.89
N LEU A 449 27.73 37.28 32.42
CA LEU A 449 28.67 36.75 31.43
C LEU A 449 29.43 35.54 31.95
N ILE A 450 30.00 35.60 33.15
CA ILE A 450 30.72 34.46 33.76
C ILE A 450 29.81 33.23 33.85
N VAL A 451 28.54 33.40 34.22
CA VAL A 451 27.57 32.29 34.24
C VAL A 451 27.31 31.76 32.82
N LEU A 452 27.13 32.66 31.84
CA LEU A 452 26.81 32.31 30.45
C LEU A 452 27.98 31.64 29.73
N THR A 453 29.21 32.14 29.86
CA THR A 453 30.40 31.56 29.22
C THR A 453 30.74 30.19 29.81
N ASN A 454 30.76 30.05 31.14
CA ASN A 454 30.96 28.74 31.78
C ASN A 454 29.87 27.74 31.41
N SER A 455 28.61 28.17 31.33
CA SER A 455 27.50 27.30 30.89
C SER A 455 27.64 26.89 29.42
N TYR A 456 28.00 27.83 28.55
CA TYR A 456 28.25 27.57 27.13
C TYR A 456 29.41 26.60 26.91
N VAL A 457 30.54 26.80 27.61
CA VAL A 457 31.70 25.92 27.59
C VAL A 457 31.35 24.54 28.15
N GLY A 458 30.63 24.46 29.27
CA GLY A 458 30.18 23.19 29.85
C GLY A 458 29.26 22.38 28.94
N VAL A 459 28.32 23.03 28.25
CA VAL A 459 27.46 22.37 27.25
C VAL A 459 28.27 21.98 26.00
N ASN A 460 29.18 22.84 25.53
CA ASN A 460 30.06 22.53 24.40
C ASN A 460 30.94 21.32 24.67
N ILE A 461 31.69 21.31 25.77
CA ILE A 461 32.54 20.18 26.19
C ILE A 461 31.71 18.90 26.20
N LYS A 462 30.53 18.94 26.82
CA LYS A 462 29.61 17.80 26.90
C LYS A 462 29.06 17.35 25.54
N SER A 463 28.82 18.28 24.62
CA SER A 463 28.35 17.98 23.25
C SER A 463 29.45 17.41 22.35
N ILE A 464 30.72 17.75 22.63
CA ILE A 464 31.92 17.27 21.93
C ILE A 464 32.43 15.96 22.54
N SER A 465 32.24 15.73 23.85
CA SER A 465 32.61 14.50 24.55
C SER A 465 31.54 13.41 24.51
N ALA A 466 30.27 13.77 24.28
CA ALA A 466 29.25 12.80 23.93
C ALA A 466 29.54 12.23 22.53
N PRO A 467 29.28 10.94 22.29
CA PRO A 467 29.31 10.41 20.92
C PRO A 467 28.36 11.26 20.05
N LEU A 468 28.85 11.65 18.88
CA LEU A 468 28.14 12.51 17.93
C LEU A 468 26.77 11.90 17.58
N GLU A 469 25.84 12.73 17.09
CA GLU A 469 24.58 12.20 16.55
C GLU A 469 24.83 11.49 15.22
N ASP A 470 25.23 10.24 15.32
CA ASP A 470 25.36 9.24 14.26
C ASP A 470 24.24 9.36 13.23
N LYS A 471 24.57 9.95 12.07
CA LYS A 471 23.63 10.13 10.99
C LYS A 471 23.57 8.85 10.17
N SER A 472 22.54 8.05 10.45
CA SER A 472 22.30 6.79 9.77
C SER A 472 21.97 6.96 8.30
N VAL A 473 22.48 6.05 7.47
CA VAL A 473 22.04 5.92 6.08
C VAL A 473 20.62 5.34 6.04
N THR A 474 19.71 6.04 5.38
CA THR A 474 18.26 5.74 5.39
C THR A 474 17.60 5.79 4.02
N ARG A 475 18.33 6.20 2.97
CA ARG A 475 17.85 6.22 1.58
C ARG A 475 18.76 5.41 0.68
N PHE A 476 18.19 4.73 -0.31
CA PHE A 476 18.97 3.94 -1.28
C PHE A 476 19.97 4.80 -2.07
N GLU A 477 19.62 6.05 -2.35
CA GLU A 477 20.50 7.05 -3.00
C GLU A 477 21.79 7.37 -2.21
N GLN A 478 21.90 6.95 -0.94
CA GLN A 478 23.09 7.13 -0.11
C GLN A 478 24.00 5.90 -0.08
N LEU A 479 23.58 4.78 -0.68
CA LEU A 479 24.34 3.52 -0.73
C LEU A 479 25.39 3.49 -1.85
N SER A 480 25.31 4.44 -2.78
CA SER A 480 26.10 4.47 -4.00
C SER A 480 26.40 5.91 -4.40
N MET A 481 27.63 6.19 -4.85
CA MET A 481 27.88 7.43 -5.58
C MET A 481 27.16 7.42 -6.94
N ALA A 482 26.68 8.58 -7.36
CA ALA A 482 26.11 8.75 -8.70
C ALA A 482 27.24 8.59 -9.74
N GLY A 483 27.13 7.60 -10.63
CA GLY A 483 28.17 7.32 -11.63
C GLY A 483 28.40 8.42 -12.68
N CYS A 484 27.49 9.41 -12.77
CA CYS A 484 27.62 10.60 -13.62
C CYS A 484 27.06 11.82 -12.88
N THR A 485 27.67 13.01 -13.05
CA THR A 485 27.06 14.25 -12.54
C THR A 485 25.75 14.55 -13.27
N TRP A 486 24.73 15.07 -12.58
CA TRP A 486 23.38 15.28 -13.16
C TRP A 486 23.30 16.23 -14.37
N ASN A 487 24.37 16.99 -14.62
CA ASN A 487 24.47 17.90 -15.77
C ASN A 487 25.22 17.26 -16.96
N ASP A 488 25.92 16.14 -16.77
CA ASP A 488 26.64 15.44 -17.84
C ASP A 488 25.77 14.36 -18.50
N ILE A 489 24.95 14.80 -19.44
CA ILE A 489 24.07 13.93 -20.23
C ILE A 489 24.89 12.99 -21.14
N LYS A 490 26.10 13.39 -21.57
CA LYS A 490 26.94 12.55 -22.42
C LYS A 490 27.41 11.31 -21.66
N CYS A 491 27.82 11.49 -20.39
CA CYS A 491 28.14 10.40 -19.48
C CYS A 491 26.95 9.42 -19.32
N TYR A 492 25.74 9.93 -19.07
CA TYR A 492 24.54 9.09 -18.96
C TYR A 492 24.23 8.30 -20.25
N VAL A 493 24.28 8.92 -21.42
CA VAL A 493 24.02 8.24 -22.71
C VAL A 493 25.06 7.15 -22.97
N ALA A 494 26.35 7.44 -22.77
CA ALA A 494 27.42 6.44 -22.94
C ALA A 494 27.23 5.24 -21.99
N ARG A 495 26.93 5.52 -20.71
CA ARG A 495 26.68 4.51 -19.69
C ARG A 495 25.45 3.64 -20.01
N PHE A 496 24.35 4.26 -20.41
CA PHE A 496 23.11 3.57 -20.78
C PHE A 496 23.31 2.66 -22.00
N ASN A 497 24.03 3.12 -23.02
CA ASN A 497 24.36 2.31 -24.19
C ASN A 497 25.24 1.09 -23.83
N ASN A 498 26.19 1.25 -22.91
CA ASN A 498 27.06 0.14 -22.48
C ASN A 498 26.39 -0.82 -21.48
N THR A 499 25.32 -0.40 -20.80
CA THR A 499 24.67 -1.19 -19.73
C THR A 499 24.14 -2.56 -20.24
N SER A 500 23.66 -2.65 -21.48
CA SER A 500 23.22 -3.94 -22.05
C SER A 500 24.41 -4.90 -22.28
N ASN A 501 25.53 -4.39 -22.79
CA ASN A 501 26.76 -5.18 -22.98
C ASN A 501 27.29 -5.69 -21.64
N TYR A 502 27.23 -4.85 -20.61
CA TYR A 502 27.63 -5.20 -19.26
C TYR A 502 26.82 -6.37 -18.68
N TYR A 503 25.47 -6.33 -18.74
CA TYR A 503 24.65 -7.46 -18.30
C TYR A 503 24.91 -8.74 -19.13
N ASN A 504 25.09 -8.62 -20.45
CA ASN A 504 25.47 -9.77 -21.29
C ASN A 504 26.81 -10.39 -20.81
N ASN A 505 27.83 -9.58 -20.52
CA ASN A 505 29.12 -10.07 -20.02
C ASN A 505 29.01 -10.77 -18.65
N ILE A 506 28.10 -10.30 -17.77
CA ILE A 506 27.81 -10.94 -16.47
C ILE A 506 27.07 -12.28 -16.67
N GLU A 507 26.08 -12.33 -17.56
CA GLU A 507 25.38 -13.58 -17.91
C GLU A 507 26.32 -14.61 -18.54
N ASP A 508 27.16 -14.19 -19.48
CA ASP A 508 28.18 -15.03 -20.12
C ASP A 508 29.18 -15.57 -19.08
N HIS A 509 29.68 -14.73 -18.15
CA HIS A 509 30.59 -15.15 -17.06
C HIS A 509 29.94 -16.15 -16.09
N ASN A 510 28.69 -15.91 -15.71
CA ASN A 510 27.93 -16.84 -14.88
C ASN A 510 27.69 -18.17 -15.62
N GLY A 511 27.43 -18.14 -16.94
CA GLY A 511 27.32 -19.34 -17.76
C GLY A 511 28.61 -20.16 -17.82
N VAL A 512 29.76 -19.49 -18.01
CA VAL A 512 31.09 -20.10 -17.95
C VAL A 512 31.33 -20.79 -16.61
N LEU A 513 31.06 -20.11 -15.49
CA LEU A 513 31.30 -20.67 -14.15
C LEU A 513 30.31 -21.75 -13.72
N ILE A 514 29.05 -21.68 -14.14
CA ILE A 514 28.11 -22.81 -14.01
C ILE A 514 28.68 -24.02 -14.76
N SER A 515 29.18 -23.84 -15.97
CA SER A 515 29.74 -24.94 -16.77
C SER A 515 31.02 -25.54 -16.17
N TYR A 516 31.90 -24.72 -15.57
CA TYR A 516 33.04 -25.24 -14.79
C TYR A 516 32.59 -26.11 -13.62
N ARG A 517 31.66 -25.62 -12.79
CA ARG A 517 31.15 -26.38 -11.63
C ARG A 517 30.42 -27.65 -12.05
N THR A 518 29.61 -27.59 -13.11
CA THR A 518 28.91 -28.77 -13.62
C THR A 518 29.90 -29.80 -14.14
N LYS A 519 30.98 -29.39 -14.82
CA LYS A 519 32.05 -30.29 -15.26
C LYS A 519 32.89 -30.88 -14.12
N GLU A 520 33.03 -30.16 -13.01
CA GLU A 520 33.70 -30.64 -11.79
C GLU A 520 32.84 -31.70 -11.06
N LEU A 521 31.52 -31.52 -11.05
CA LEU A 521 30.57 -32.47 -10.45
C LEU A 521 30.27 -33.68 -11.34
N ASP A 522 30.21 -33.48 -12.66
CA ASP A 522 29.96 -34.51 -13.68
C ASP A 522 30.82 -34.21 -14.93
N PRO A 523 31.98 -34.88 -15.09
CA PRO A 523 32.83 -34.72 -16.26
C PRO A 523 32.19 -35.17 -17.59
N THR A 524 31.10 -35.94 -17.53
CA THR A 524 30.37 -36.44 -18.71
C THR A 524 29.27 -35.49 -19.16
N PHE A 525 28.88 -34.52 -18.32
CA PHE A 525 27.88 -33.54 -18.67
C PHE A 525 28.36 -32.71 -19.86
N PRO A 526 27.69 -32.79 -21.04
CA PRO A 526 28.14 -32.07 -22.21
C PRO A 526 28.06 -30.57 -21.92
N THR A 527 29.15 -29.83 -22.16
CA THR A 527 29.18 -28.37 -22.03
C THR A 527 28.04 -27.79 -22.88
N PHE A 528 26.95 -27.37 -22.24
CA PHE A 528 25.70 -27.11 -22.95
C PHE A 528 25.90 -25.94 -23.93
N ILE A 529 25.62 -26.20 -25.21
CA ILE A 529 25.95 -25.34 -26.34
C ILE A 529 24.92 -24.19 -26.46
N PHE A 530 24.77 -23.42 -25.39
CA PHE A 530 24.04 -22.15 -25.35
C PHE A 530 24.96 -20.94 -25.18
N MET A 531 26.25 -21.15 -24.91
CA MET A 531 27.21 -20.06 -24.99
C MET A 531 27.35 -19.60 -26.44
N ARG A 532 27.31 -18.28 -26.63
CA ARG A 532 27.83 -17.61 -27.83
C ARG A 532 29.33 -17.93 -27.98
N ASN A 533 30.00 -17.40 -29.01
CA ASN A 533 31.47 -17.50 -29.15
C ASN A 533 32.20 -16.71 -28.04
N VAL A 534 32.18 -17.25 -26.82
CA VAL A 534 32.63 -16.67 -25.56
C VAL A 534 33.87 -17.43 -25.11
N SER A 535 34.83 -16.71 -24.52
CA SER A 535 36.01 -17.37 -23.96
C SER A 535 35.59 -18.18 -22.73
N MET A 536 35.97 -19.44 -22.67
CA MET A 536 35.86 -20.22 -21.43
C MET A 536 36.84 -19.72 -20.36
N ASP A 537 37.85 -18.91 -20.71
CA ASP A 537 38.77 -18.35 -19.71
C ASP A 537 38.06 -17.32 -18.81
N VAL A 538 37.88 -17.72 -17.54
CA VAL A 538 37.30 -16.90 -16.47
C VAL A 538 38.03 -15.57 -16.33
N SER A 539 39.35 -15.52 -16.46
CA SER A 539 40.14 -14.28 -16.32
C SER A 539 39.87 -13.29 -17.46
N VAL A 540 39.66 -13.79 -18.67
CA VAL A 540 39.28 -12.98 -19.85
C VAL A 540 37.87 -12.41 -19.69
N MET A 541 36.92 -13.21 -19.21
CA MET A 541 35.55 -12.76 -18.95
C MET A 541 35.48 -11.73 -17.83
N LEU A 542 36.24 -11.96 -16.76
CA LEU A 542 36.44 -11.07 -15.63
C LEU A 542 37.05 -9.72 -16.06
N GLY A 543 38.03 -9.74 -16.98
CA GLY A 543 38.56 -8.54 -17.64
C GLY A 543 37.52 -7.80 -18.50
N ARG A 544 36.65 -8.53 -19.23
CA ARG A 544 35.54 -7.94 -20.00
C ARG A 544 34.51 -7.28 -19.09
N ILE A 545 34.13 -7.89 -17.97
CA ILE A 545 33.22 -7.30 -16.97
C ILE A 545 33.83 -6.00 -16.45
N LYS A 546 35.09 -6.01 -16.01
CA LYS A 546 35.78 -4.82 -15.50
C LYS A 546 35.83 -3.68 -16.54
N ASN A 547 36.15 -4.00 -17.80
CA ASN A 547 36.24 -3.02 -18.89
C ASN A 547 34.87 -2.55 -19.42
N SER A 548 33.78 -3.29 -19.13
CA SER A 548 32.40 -2.89 -19.47
C SER A 548 31.62 -2.33 -18.29
N SER A 549 32.26 -2.19 -17.12
CA SER A 549 31.60 -1.69 -15.92
C SER A 549 30.98 -0.32 -16.15
N ILE A 550 29.76 -0.15 -15.63
CA ILE A 550 28.99 1.08 -15.82
C ILE A 550 29.48 2.23 -14.94
N ARG A 551 30.29 1.92 -13.92
CA ARG A 551 31.13 2.85 -13.14
C ARG A 551 32.27 2.09 -12.44
N SER A 552 33.14 2.81 -11.75
CA SER A 552 34.03 2.24 -10.73
C SER A 552 33.33 2.13 -9.39
N PHE A 553 33.72 1.15 -8.57
CA PHE A 553 33.37 1.08 -7.15
C PHE A 553 34.38 1.87 -6.33
N ASP A 554 33.90 2.68 -5.40
CA ASP A 554 34.69 3.51 -4.51
C ASP A 554 34.58 2.97 -3.07
N GLU A 555 35.65 2.35 -2.55
CA GLU A 555 35.65 1.73 -1.23
C GLU A 555 35.41 2.72 -0.08
N ASP A 556 35.76 3.99 -0.28
CA ASP A 556 35.57 5.09 0.67
C ASP A 556 34.19 5.75 0.55
N ASN A 557 33.35 5.39 -0.41
CA ASN A 557 32.04 6.02 -0.60
C ASN A 557 30.86 5.05 -0.76
N ASP A 558 31.06 3.95 -1.46
CA ASP A 558 30.04 2.97 -1.81
C ASP A 558 29.77 1.94 -0.69
N PHE A 559 28.58 1.34 -0.74
CA PHE A 559 28.20 0.23 0.12
C PHE A 559 28.25 -1.10 -0.62
N ILE A 560 28.71 -2.12 0.12
CA ILE A 560 28.53 -3.52 -0.22
C ILE A 560 27.08 -3.89 0.13
N LEU A 561 26.36 -4.40 -0.87
CA LEU A 561 24.94 -4.72 -0.78
C LEU A 561 24.81 -6.24 -0.65
N PHE A 562 24.23 -6.73 0.43
CA PHE A 562 23.89 -8.15 0.62
C PHE A 562 22.41 -8.37 0.34
N PRO A 563 21.99 -8.68 -0.90
CA PRO A 563 20.59 -8.97 -1.22
C PRO A 563 20.15 -10.40 -0.86
N TYR A 564 20.87 -11.07 0.03
CA TYR A 564 20.68 -12.48 0.39
C TYR A 564 19.99 -12.61 1.75
N SER A 565 18.95 -13.45 1.84
CA SER A 565 18.28 -13.67 3.13
C SER A 565 19.04 -14.67 4.00
N ILE A 566 19.41 -14.24 5.20
CA ILE A 566 20.29 -14.98 6.10
C ILE A 566 19.52 -16.07 6.88
N GLY A 567 18.26 -15.80 7.23
CA GLY A 567 17.40 -16.71 8.00
C GLY A 567 17.05 -18.05 7.33
N TYR A 568 17.29 -18.24 6.03
CA TYR A 568 16.94 -19.48 5.31
C TYR A 568 18.09 -20.49 5.20
N GLY A 569 19.30 -20.16 5.68
CA GLY A 569 20.43 -21.11 5.68
C GLY A 569 20.80 -21.59 4.28
N THR A 570 20.57 -20.73 3.29
CA THR A 570 20.90 -20.81 1.87
C THR A 570 22.28 -21.42 1.63
N SER A 571 22.37 -22.43 0.76
CA SER A 571 23.66 -22.94 0.28
C SER A 571 24.30 -21.89 -0.63
N ILE A 572 25.62 -22.01 -0.84
CA ILE A 572 26.37 -21.15 -1.77
C ILE A 572 25.71 -21.16 -3.17
N ASP A 573 25.18 -22.30 -3.59
CA ASP A 573 24.51 -22.48 -4.89
C ASP A 573 23.12 -21.84 -4.98
N SER A 574 22.59 -21.30 -3.88
CA SER A 574 21.42 -20.42 -3.91
C SER A 574 21.78 -18.93 -3.92
N LEU A 575 23.07 -18.57 -3.85
CA LEU A 575 23.55 -17.19 -4.02
C LEU A 575 23.59 -16.75 -5.50
N VAL A 576 23.44 -17.66 -6.48
CA VAL A 576 23.37 -17.31 -7.92
C VAL A 576 22.05 -16.64 -8.28
N SER A 577 20.95 -17.11 -7.72
CA SER A 577 19.60 -16.64 -8.08
C SER A 577 19.13 -15.65 -7.03
N ASN A 578 19.18 -14.37 -7.38
CA ASN A 578 18.83 -13.31 -6.47
C ASN A 578 17.63 -12.49 -6.99
N ASP A 579 16.47 -12.67 -6.35
CA ASP A 579 15.22 -11.98 -6.71
C ASP A 579 15.39 -10.46 -6.80
N PHE A 580 16.13 -9.86 -5.85
CA PHE A 580 16.37 -8.42 -5.85
C PHE A 580 17.10 -8.01 -7.12
N TYR A 581 18.26 -8.64 -7.40
CA TYR A 581 19.10 -8.38 -8.57
C TYR A 581 18.31 -8.47 -9.88
N GLU A 582 17.56 -9.55 -10.11
CA GLU A 582 16.79 -9.71 -11.36
C GLU A 582 15.63 -8.71 -11.47
N ILE A 583 14.94 -8.39 -10.38
CA ILE A 583 13.87 -7.37 -10.39
C ILE A 583 14.44 -5.98 -10.66
N ILE A 584 15.55 -5.60 -10.01
CA ILE A 584 16.18 -4.30 -10.23
C ILE A 584 16.80 -4.21 -11.64
N LYS A 585 17.38 -5.30 -12.18
CA LYS A 585 17.90 -5.39 -13.55
C LYS A 585 16.79 -5.17 -14.58
N LYS A 586 15.66 -5.89 -14.45
CA LYS A 586 14.48 -5.71 -15.29
C LYS A 586 13.93 -4.27 -15.21
N ASN A 587 13.80 -3.72 -14.00
CA ASN A 587 13.37 -2.34 -13.78
C ASN A 587 14.33 -1.31 -14.40
N ASN A 588 15.64 -1.56 -14.32
CA ASN A 588 16.66 -0.64 -14.80
C ASN A 588 16.76 -0.65 -16.32
N LEU A 589 16.64 -1.80 -16.99
CA LEU A 589 16.53 -1.87 -18.46
C LEU A 589 15.29 -1.13 -18.98
N GLN A 590 14.15 -1.25 -18.29
CA GLN A 590 12.95 -0.47 -18.62
C GLN A 590 13.13 1.03 -18.33
N THR A 591 13.84 1.38 -17.24
CA THR A 591 14.13 2.78 -16.90
C THR A 591 15.07 3.42 -17.92
N ILE A 592 16.11 2.70 -18.36
CA ILE A 592 17.10 3.15 -19.34
C ILE A 592 16.46 3.43 -20.70
N THR A 593 15.61 2.53 -21.20
CA THR A 593 14.92 2.72 -22.49
C THR A 593 14.01 3.96 -22.48
N VAL A 594 13.31 4.23 -21.37
CA VAL A 594 12.50 5.45 -21.20
C VAL A 594 13.37 6.70 -20.96
N ALA A 595 14.51 6.57 -20.28
CA ALA A 595 15.44 7.68 -20.07
C ALA A 595 16.13 8.11 -21.37
N LEU A 596 16.56 7.16 -22.20
CA LEU A 596 17.15 7.43 -23.52
C LEU A 596 16.15 8.15 -24.45
N SER A 597 14.88 7.72 -24.48
CA SER A 597 13.87 8.43 -25.28
C SER A 597 13.59 9.84 -24.77
N GLN A 598 13.56 10.05 -23.44
CA GLN A 598 13.45 11.40 -22.87
C GLN A 598 14.66 12.29 -23.17
N ILE A 599 15.87 11.75 -23.10
CA ILE A 599 17.11 12.49 -23.45
C ILE A 599 17.08 12.90 -24.92
N ASN A 600 16.71 11.99 -25.82
CA ASN A 600 16.65 12.27 -27.26
C ASN A 600 15.58 13.33 -27.63
N ILE A 601 14.46 13.37 -26.91
CA ILE A 601 13.37 14.33 -27.18
C ILE A 601 13.61 15.69 -26.52
N TYR A 602 14.07 15.72 -25.27
CA TYR A 602 14.10 16.94 -24.45
C TYR A 602 15.50 17.49 -24.13
N GLY A 603 16.56 16.73 -24.42
CA GLY A 603 17.93 17.10 -24.06
C GLY A 603 18.14 17.26 -22.54
N LYS A 604 17.30 16.66 -21.69
CA LYS A 604 17.42 16.71 -20.21
C LYS A 604 16.66 15.56 -19.53
N ILE A 605 17.13 15.18 -18.34
CA ILE A 605 16.53 14.14 -17.48
C ILE A 605 15.63 14.81 -16.44
N ASN A 606 14.35 14.40 -16.38
CA ASN A 606 13.38 14.87 -15.38
C ASN A 606 13.77 14.42 -13.95
N GLU A 607 13.51 15.22 -12.93
CA GLU A 607 13.79 14.93 -11.52
C GLU A 607 13.14 13.61 -11.05
N THR A 608 11.92 13.32 -11.49
CA THR A 608 11.25 12.04 -11.22
C THR A 608 11.97 10.84 -11.84
N MET A 609 12.70 11.05 -12.95
CA MET A 609 13.53 10.03 -13.59
C MET A 609 14.90 9.92 -12.89
N ARG A 610 15.45 11.01 -12.33
CA ARG A 610 16.71 10.97 -11.55
C ARG A 610 16.63 9.97 -10.40
N LYS A 611 15.50 9.96 -9.65
CA LYS A 611 15.23 8.98 -8.58
C LYS A 611 15.11 7.51 -9.03
N LYS A 612 14.84 7.27 -10.33
CA LYS A 612 14.83 5.91 -10.90
C LYS A 612 16.22 5.54 -11.44
N ILE A 613 16.92 6.51 -12.02
CA ILE A 613 18.28 6.35 -12.53
C ILE A 613 19.28 6.11 -11.38
N SER A 614 19.08 6.69 -10.20
CA SER A 614 19.91 6.37 -9.02
C SER A 614 19.83 4.91 -8.58
N LEU A 615 18.77 4.17 -8.96
CA LEU A 615 18.71 2.71 -8.74
C LEU A 615 19.61 1.92 -9.72
N ILE A 616 20.14 2.57 -10.76
CA ILE A 616 21.17 2.00 -11.65
C ILE A 616 22.55 2.06 -10.98
N ASP A 617 22.79 3.02 -10.10
CA ASP A 617 24.05 3.12 -9.33
C ASP A 617 24.24 2.02 -8.28
N LEU A 618 23.15 1.37 -7.87
CA LEU A 618 23.12 0.21 -6.97
C LEU A 618 23.45 -1.12 -7.67
N LEU A 619 23.40 -1.15 -9.00
CA LEU A 619 23.26 -2.38 -9.77
C LEU A 619 24.51 -2.80 -10.54
N ASP A 620 25.61 -2.11 -10.29
CA ASP A 620 26.92 -2.54 -10.72
C ASP A 620 27.36 -3.71 -9.79
N PRO A 621 27.55 -4.97 -10.26
CA PRO A 621 28.04 -6.09 -9.45
C PRO A 621 29.29 -5.84 -8.61
N LEU A 622 30.01 -4.74 -8.81
CA LEU A 622 31.03 -4.31 -7.85
C LEU A 622 30.46 -4.02 -6.44
N HIS A 623 29.15 -3.78 -6.33
CA HIS A 623 28.37 -3.59 -5.09
C HIS A 623 27.78 -4.86 -4.51
N ILE A 624 27.25 -5.73 -5.36
CA ILE A 624 26.56 -6.95 -4.96
C ILE A 624 27.60 -8.07 -5.09
N PRO A 625 28.22 -8.52 -3.98
CA PRO A 625 29.29 -9.49 -4.02
C PRO A 625 28.71 -10.84 -4.44
N HIS A 626 28.75 -11.07 -5.74
CA HIS A 626 28.33 -12.33 -6.34
C HIS A 626 29.46 -13.33 -6.13
N TYR A 627 29.15 -14.53 -5.64
CA TYR A 627 30.17 -15.52 -5.29
C TYR A 627 31.07 -15.94 -6.47
N THR A 628 30.60 -15.79 -7.73
CA THR A 628 31.38 -16.01 -8.98
C THR A 628 32.33 -14.85 -9.34
N ILE A 629 32.19 -13.71 -8.67
CA ILE A 629 32.86 -12.44 -8.99
C ILE A 629 33.73 -12.01 -7.79
N ALA A 630 33.67 -12.69 -6.64
CA ALA A 630 34.32 -12.27 -5.40
C ALA A 630 35.85 -12.04 -5.52
N ASP A 631 36.53 -12.77 -6.41
CA ASP A 631 37.98 -12.62 -6.65
C ASP A 631 38.35 -11.32 -7.42
N LEU A 632 37.38 -10.54 -7.91
CA LEU A 632 37.62 -9.23 -8.56
C LEU A 632 38.03 -8.11 -7.60
N PHE A 633 37.90 -8.32 -6.29
CA PHE A 633 38.00 -7.26 -5.28
C PHE A 633 39.24 -7.48 -4.40
N PRO A 634 40.44 -7.05 -4.84
CA PRO A 634 41.63 -7.16 -4.02
C PRO A 634 41.43 -6.41 -2.69
N GLY A 635 41.42 -7.15 -1.58
CA GLY A 635 41.19 -6.63 -0.24
C GLY A 635 39.83 -6.96 0.38
N LYS A 636 38.84 -7.48 -0.36
CA LYS A 636 37.56 -7.92 0.21
C LYS A 636 37.54 -9.43 0.47
N GLN A 637 36.90 -9.82 1.57
CA GLN A 637 36.73 -11.23 1.93
C GLN A 637 35.72 -11.91 0.99
N VAL A 638 36.10 -13.06 0.43
CA VAL A 638 35.18 -13.89 -0.37
C VAL A 638 34.06 -14.41 0.53
N ILE A 639 32.82 -14.04 0.23
CA ILE A 639 31.64 -14.46 0.98
C ILE A 639 31.34 -15.92 0.66
N ARG A 640 31.59 -16.79 1.63
CA ARG A 640 31.34 -18.23 1.58
C ARG A 640 29.98 -18.59 2.17
N GLY A 641 29.31 -17.67 2.85
CA GLY A 641 27.89 -17.79 3.14
C GLY A 641 27.38 -16.88 4.26
N ALA A 642 26.34 -17.36 4.94
CA ALA A 642 25.62 -16.62 5.97
C ALA A 642 26.48 -16.16 7.18
N ILE A 643 27.60 -16.85 7.46
CA ILE A 643 28.55 -16.45 8.52
C ILE A 643 29.25 -15.14 8.12
N ASP A 644 29.82 -15.07 6.92
CA ASP A 644 30.53 -13.88 6.44
C ASP A 644 29.57 -12.69 6.30
N ILE A 645 28.35 -12.91 5.78
CA ILE A 645 27.32 -11.86 5.68
C ILE A 645 26.93 -11.32 7.06
N GLU A 646 26.71 -12.19 8.05
CA GLU A 646 26.37 -11.76 9.40
C GLU A 646 27.56 -11.03 10.07
N TYR A 647 28.78 -11.53 9.89
CA TYR A 647 30.03 -10.91 10.38
C TYR A 647 30.26 -9.53 9.78
N ASP A 648 30.17 -9.38 8.46
CA ASP A 648 30.37 -8.10 7.76
C ASP A 648 29.31 -7.05 8.12
N LEU A 649 28.08 -7.48 8.43
CA LEU A 649 27.03 -6.60 8.93
C LEU A 649 27.33 -6.09 10.35
N VAL A 650 27.81 -6.95 11.25
CA VAL A 650 28.06 -6.58 12.67
C VAL A 650 29.40 -5.87 12.92
N GLN A 651 30.30 -5.86 11.93
CA GLN A 651 31.46 -4.94 11.95
C GLN A 651 31.05 -3.46 11.76
N CYS A 652 29.83 -3.20 11.28
CA CYS A 652 29.33 -1.86 10.95
C CYS A 652 30.22 -1.08 9.99
N GLY A 653 30.85 -1.79 9.05
CA GLY A 653 31.44 -1.20 7.85
C GLY A 653 30.35 -0.70 6.89
N ARG A 654 30.73 -0.35 5.66
CA ARG A 654 29.78 0.07 4.61
C ARG A 654 29.06 -1.12 3.99
N THR A 655 28.33 -1.86 4.83
CA THR A 655 27.61 -3.08 4.48
C THR A 655 26.13 -2.88 4.78
N VAL A 656 25.26 -3.30 3.87
CA VAL A 656 23.81 -3.28 4.08
C VAL A 656 23.18 -4.61 3.70
N LEU A 657 22.23 -5.08 4.51
CA LEU A 657 21.37 -6.20 4.14
C LEU A 657 20.19 -5.63 3.35
N ILE A 658 19.98 -6.09 2.12
CA ILE A 658 18.80 -5.77 1.31
C ILE A 658 17.86 -6.97 1.32
N SER A 659 16.60 -6.75 1.65
CA SER A 659 15.58 -7.79 1.60
C SER A 659 14.19 -7.18 1.46
N LYS A 660 13.14 -8.01 1.44
CA LYS A 660 11.76 -7.51 1.43
C LYS A 660 11.49 -6.77 2.74
N ASP A 661 10.67 -5.72 2.71
CA ASP A 661 10.50 -4.77 3.83
C ASP A 661 10.18 -5.44 5.18
N GLN A 662 9.42 -6.53 5.13
CA GLN A 662 9.04 -7.35 6.26
C GLN A 662 10.16 -8.28 6.75
N ASP A 663 10.91 -8.89 5.82
CA ASP A 663 12.10 -9.70 6.14
C ASP A 663 13.15 -8.83 6.87
N ILE A 664 13.33 -7.58 6.43
CA ILE A 664 14.18 -6.59 7.12
C ILE A 664 13.67 -6.27 8.54
N LEU A 665 12.36 -6.11 8.76
CA LEU A 665 11.82 -5.88 10.11
C LEU A 665 12.03 -7.08 11.04
N TRP A 666 12.03 -8.30 10.51
CA TRP A 666 12.33 -9.51 11.28
C TRP A 666 13.82 -9.64 11.58
N GLU A 667 14.69 -9.43 10.59
CA GLU A 667 16.14 -9.43 10.78
C GLU A 667 16.56 -8.32 11.76
N MET A 668 16.01 -7.10 11.69
CA MET A 668 16.30 -6.05 12.69
C MET A 668 15.97 -6.50 14.12
N LYS A 669 14.79 -7.06 14.38
CA LYS A 669 14.42 -7.59 15.70
C LYS A 669 15.33 -8.74 16.14
N TYR A 670 15.82 -9.54 15.20
CA TYR A 670 16.79 -10.59 15.44
C TYR A 670 18.14 -9.98 15.88
N PHE A 671 18.69 -9.08 15.08
CA PHE A 671 19.98 -8.43 15.35
C PHE A 671 19.94 -7.60 16.65
N GLU A 672 18.85 -6.88 16.95
CA GLU A 672 18.65 -6.17 18.23
C GLU A 672 18.68 -7.11 19.45
N LYS A 673 18.19 -8.34 19.31
CA LYS A 673 18.18 -9.36 20.37
C LYS A 673 19.57 -9.94 20.64
N TYR A 674 20.34 -10.28 19.59
CA TYR A 674 21.63 -10.98 19.74
C TYR A 674 22.85 -10.03 19.73
N TYR A 675 22.71 -8.80 19.23
CA TYR A 675 23.74 -7.76 19.19
C TYR A 675 23.26 -6.42 19.82
N PRO A 676 22.75 -6.40 21.07
CA PRO A 676 22.15 -5.22 21.69
C PRO A 676 23.08 -4.02 21.94
N TRP A 677 24.38 -4.14 21.65
CA TRP A 677 25.33 -3.00 21.65
C TRP A 677 25.50 -2.37 20.26
N ILE A 678 24.89 -2.94 19.22
CA ILE A 678 24.89 -2.42 17.85
C ILE A 678 23.51 -1.85 17.54
N LYS A 679 23.47 -0.61 17.06
CA LYS A 679 22.24 0.02 16.61
C LYS A 679 22.09 -0.18 15.10
N PHE A 680 21.07 -0.93 14.71
CA PHE A 680 20.68 -1.08 13.31
C PHE A 680 19.66 -0.01 12.91
N PHE A 681 19.72 0.41 11.65
CA PHE A 681 18.86 1.41 11.05
C PHE A 681 18.18 0.82 9.82
N LYS A 682 16.88 1.07 9.67
CA LYS A 682 16.10 0.71 8.48
C LYS A 682 16.18 1.82 7.44
N SER A 683 16.03 1.48 6.16
CA SER A 683 15.65 2.46 5.14
C SER A 683 14.28 3.09 5.44
N ASN A 684 14.15 4.41 5.25
CA ASN A 684 12.89 5.14 5.45
C ASN A 684 11.84 4.78 4.39
N GLU A 685 12.31 4.36 3.21
CA GLU A 685 11.49 4.02 2.06
C GLU A 685 11.87 2.63 1.55
N SER A 686 10.90 1.97 0.92
CA SER A 686 11.08 0.68 0.26
C SER A 686 10.93 0.85 -1.26
N ILE A 687 11.92 0.40 -2.01
CA ILE A 687 11.99 0.52 -3.48
C ILE A 687 11.34 -0.67 -4.17
N LEU A 688 11.15 -0.57 -5.49
CA LEU A 688 10.65 -1.66 -6.33
C LEU A 688 9.33 -2.29 -5.82
N ARG A 689 8.48 -1.47 -5.19
CA ARG A 689 7.19 -1.91 -4.64
C ARG A 689 6.36 -2.61 -5.71
N ASP A 690 5.89 -3.80 -5.37
CA ASP A 690 4.99 -4.57 -6.20
C ASP A 690 3.91 -5.26 -5.36
N ASP A 691 2.78 -5.53 -5.98
CA ASP A 691 1.76 -6.34 -5.35
C ASP A 691 2.20 -7.81 -5.43
N SER A 692 2.43 -8.42 -4.28
CA SER A 692 2.58 -9.86 -4.12
C SER A 692 1.26 -10.46 -3.64
N GLY A 693 0.96 -11.67 -4.08
CA GLY A 693 -0.38 -12.22 -3.88
C GLY A 693 -0.52 -13.68 -4.26
N TRP A 694 -1.77 -14.08 -4.48
CA TRP A 694 -2.11 -15.31 -5.18
C TRP A 694 -2.39 -14.99 -6.64
N SER A 695 -1.79 -15.75 -7.55
CA SER A 695 -2.17 -15.74 -8.96
C SER A 695 -2.80 -17.09 -9.30
N ILE A 696 -4.07 -17.10 -9.68
CA ILE A 696 -4.85 -18.30 -9.99
C ILE A 696 -5.00 -18.39 -11.51
N GLY A 697 -4.61 -19.53 -12.08
CA GLY A 697 -4.74 -19.79 -13.51
C GLY A 697 -6.19 -19.73 -13.97
N LEU A 698 -6.50 -18.86 -14.93
CA LEU A 698 -7.82 -18.81 -15.57
C LEU A 698 -7.95 -19.97 -16.58
N GLN A 699 -8.34 -21.14 -16.09
CA GLN A 699 -8.89 -22.18 -16.98
C GLN A 699 -10.42 -22.12 -17.01
N TYR A 700 -11.12 -22.00 -15.86
CA TYR A 700 -12.58 -21.87 -15.80
C TYR A 700 -13.05 -20.95 -14.65
N LYS A 701 -14.37 -20.87 -14.38
CA LYS A 701 -14.97 -20.16 -13.23
C LYS A 701 -14.59 -20.84 -11.89
N SER A 702 -13.33 -20.72 -11.49
CA SER A 702 -12.84 -21.27 -10.22
C SER A 702 -13.50 -20.60 -9.01
N SER A 703 -14.18 -21.40 -8.18
CA SER A 703 -14.77 -20.95 -6.91
C SER A 703 -13.71 -20.55 -5.88
N ILE A 704 -12.49 -21.08 -6.02
CA ILE A 704 -11.35 -20.88 -5.13
C ILE A 704 -10.92 -19.42 -5.09
N HIS A 705 -10.97 -18.70 -6.22
CA HIS A 705 -10.69 -17.27 -6.26
C HIS A 705 -11.62 -16.45 -5.34
N GLU A 706 -12.92 -16.77 -5.30
CA GLU A 706 -13.85 -16.05 -4.43
C GLU A 706 -13.59 -16.35 -2.95
N ILE A 707 -13.19 -17.58 -2.61
CA ILE A 707 -12.82 -17.99 -1.25
C ILE A 707 -11.57 -17.24 -0.79
N PHE A 708 -10.48 -17.28 -1.57
CA PHE A 708 -9.24 -16.57 -1.23
C PHE A 708 -9.44 -15.06 -1.13
N ARG A 709 -10.28 -14.47 -2.00
CA ARG A 709 -10.66 -13.05 -1.89
C ARG A 709 -11.39 -12.77 -0.57
N LYS A 710 -12.40 -13.57 -0.20
CA LYS A 710 -13.11 -13.42 1.08
C LYS A 710 -12.19 -13.54 2.30
N LEU A 711 -11.19 -14.43 2.26
CA LEU A 711 -10.19 -14.54 3.34
C LEU A 711 -9.26 -13.32 3.42
N ASN A 712 -8.90 -12.73 2.27
CA ASN A 712 -8.11 -11.51 2.17
C ASN A 712 -8.88 -10.29 2.68
N ASP A 713 -10.12 -10.12 2.22
CA ASP A 713 -11.03 -9.05 2.63
C ASP A 713 -11.36 -9.13 4.14
N ALA A 714 -11.34 -10.34 4.72
CA ALA A 714 -11.49 -10.58 6.16
C ALA A 714 -10.19 -10.36 6.98
N GLY A 715 -9.07 -9.99 6.34
CA GLY A 715 -7.79 -9.70 7.01
C GLY A 715 -7.03 -10.92 7.55
N ILE A 716 -7.55 -12.15 7.38
CA ILE A 716 -6.96 -13.39 7.90
C ILE A 716 -5.57 -13.63 7.30
N VAL A 717 -5.39 -13.25 6.03
CA VAL A 717 -4.12 -13.39 5.30
C VAL A 717 -3.06 -12.47 5.88
N THR A 718 -3.39 -11.20 6.07
CA THR A 718 -2.50 -10.20 6.69
C THR A 718 -2.14 -10.61 8.11
N LEU A 719 -3.10 -11.11 8.89
CA LEU A 719 -2.84 -11.63 10.23
C LEU A 719 -1.80 -12.76 10.21
N LEU A 720 -1.92 -13.75 9.33
CA LEU A 720 -1.00 -14.88 9.26
C LEU A 720 0.36 -14.52 8.65
N GLU A 721 0.42 -13.60 7.69
CA GLU A 721 1.70 -13.09 7.16
C GLU A 721 2.45 -12.26 8.22
N MET A 722 1.76 -11.56 9.13
CA MET A 722 2.42 -10.80 10.22
C MET A 722 3.11 -11.69 11.28
N TRP A 723 2.88 -13.00 11.30
CA TRP A 723 3.50 -13.90 12.27
C TRP A 723 5.00 -14.09 12.00
N THR A 724 5.81 -13.96 13.05
CA THR A 724 7.26 -14.18 12.98
C THR A 724 7.57 -15.67 12.86
N HIS A 725 8.32 -16.05 11.83
CA HIS A 725 8.91 -17.39 11.73
C HIS A 725 9.86 -17.66 12.91
N GLY A 726 9.98 -18.93 13.31
CA GLY A 726 10.95 -19.34 14.32
C GLY A 726 12.39 -19.16 13.80
N VAL A 727 13.28 -18.66 14.64
CA VAL A 727 14.72 -18.69 14.37
C VAL A 727 15.16 -20.15 14.34
N THR A 728 15.77 -20.59 13.23
CA THR A 728 16.37 -21.93 13.16
C THR A 728 17.63 -22.04 13.98
N GLN A 729 17.84 -23.20 14.62
CA GLN A 729 19.09 -23.55 15.31
C GLN A 729 20.35 -23.35 14.45
N LYS A 730 20.27 -23.57 13.12
CA LYS A 730 21.36 -23.22 12.17
C LYS A 730 21.71 -21.73 12.22
N ARG A 731 20.72 -20.83 12.23
CA ARG A 731 20.90 -19.37 12.31
C ARG A 731 21.46 -18.96 13.68
N GLU A 732 20.97 -19.54 14.78
CA GLU A 732 21.55 -19.30 16.11
C GLU A 732 23.00 -19.78 16.24
N ASN A 733 23.35 -20.90 15.60
CA ASN A 733 24.73 -21.40 15.57
C ASN A 733 25.66 -20.46 14.77
N ILE A 734 25.19 -19.92 13.63
CA ILE A 734 25.91 -18.90 12.85
C ILE A 734 26.14 -17.65 13.72
N THR A 735 25.09 -17.12 14.35
CA THR A 735 25.19 -15.99 15.28
C THR A 735 26.14 -16.25 16.44
N ARG A 736 26.16 -17.48 17.00
CA ARG A 736 27.12 -17.87 18.05
C ARG A 736 28.56 -17.90 17.54
N MET A 737 28.81 -18.38 16.32
CA MET A 737 30.13 -18.35 15.69
C MET A 737 30.59 -16.91 15.45
N VAL A 738 29.73 -16.07 14.87
CA VAL A 738 30.02 -14.66 14.61
C VAL A 738 30.26 -13.89 15.92
N HIS A 739 29.48 -14.13 16.97
CA HIS A 739 29.69 -13.55 18.29
C HIS A 739 31.06 -13.92 18.91
N ASN A 740 31.63 -15.08 18.57
CA ASN A 740 32.97 -15.49 18.98
C ASN A 740 34.08 -14.88 18.11
N MET A 741 33.79 -14.54 16.84
CA MET A 741 34.74 -13.89 15.92
C MET A 741 34.89 -12.39 16.18
N ILE A 742 33.82 -11.72 16.62
CA ILE A 742 33.87 -10.32 17.03
C ILE A 742 34.62 -10.23 18.36
N GLN A 743 35.75 -9.52 18.38
CA GLN A 743 36.27 -9.02 19.65
C GLN A 743 35.19 -8.17 20.31
N LYS A 744 34.71 -8.59 21.49
CA LYS A 744 33.73 -7.84 22.27
C LYS A 744 34.31 -6.46 22.55
N ARG A 745 33.92 -5.47 21.75
CA ARG A 745 34.12 -4.06 22.10
C ARG A 745 33.53 -3.90 23.49
N GLU A 746 34.31 -3.36 24.41
CA GLU A 746 33.81 -3.08 25.75
C GLU A 746 32.52 -2.31 25.60
N LYS A 747 31.48 -2.78 26.32
CA LYS A 747 30.15 -2.22 26.20
C LYS A 747 30.18 -0.83 26.80
N ILE A 748 30.52 0.17 25.97
CA ILE A 748 30.32 1.59 26.26
C ILE A 748 28.83 1.68 26.61
N GLY A 749 28.55 1.76 27.91
CA GLY A 749 27.19 1.77 28.41
C GLY A 749 26.43 2.89 27.71
N PRO A 750 25.14 2.72 27.37
CA PRO A 750 24.40 3.75 26.67
C PRO A 750 24.49 5.05 27.49
N VAL A 751 25.32 5.97 27.00
CA VAL A 751 25.50 7.28 27.63
C VAL A 751 24.22 8.03 27.31
N ASN A 752 23.24 7.87 28.22
CA ASN A 752 21.98 8.58 28.14
C ASN A 752 22.30 10.03 27.86
N LYS A 753 21.72 10.59 26.79
CA LYS A 753 21.90 12.01 26.46
C LYS A 753 21.38 12.80 27.65
N ILE A 754 22.29 13.26 28.51
CA ILE A 754 21.96 14.09 29.66
C ILE A 754 21.58 15.46 29.10
N ALA A 755 20.35 15.58 28.60
CA ALA A 755 19.77 16.85 28.22
C ALA A 755 19.79 17.76 29.46
N LEU A 756 20.46 18.90 29.36
CA LEU A 756 20.46 19.96 30.38
C LEU A 756 19.17 20.78 30.28
N ASP A 757 18.04 20.10 30.08
CA ASP A 757 16.75 20.73 29.84
C ASP A 757 16.12 21.13 31.19
N GLY A 758 15.50 22.30 31.24
CA GLY A 758 14.91 22.86 32.46
C GLY A 758 15.85 23.75 33.28
N SER A 759 16.78 23.17 34.08
CA SER A 759 17.45 23.91 35.17
C SER A 759 18.24 25.14 34.71
N LEU A 760 19.05 25.00 33.66
CA LEU A 760 19.85 26.09 33.10
C LEU A 760 18.96 27.15 32.41
N GLN A 761 17.87 26.72 31.77
CA GLN A 761 16.92 27.60 31.12
C GLN A 761 16.16 28.48 32.14
N THR A 762 15.84 27.93 33.32
CA THR A 762 15.24 28.68 34.44
C THR A 762 16.15 29.82 34.91
N ILE A 763 17.47 29.59 35.00
CA ILE A 763 18.43 30.65 35.39
C ILE A 763 18.38 31.82 34.38
N PHE A 764 18.37 31.53 33.07
CA PHE A 764 18.26 32.57 32.05
C PHE A 764 16.94 33.34 32.12
N TRP A 765 15.82 32.68 32.42
CA TRP A 765 14.54 33.36 32.63
C TRP A 765 14.55 34.28 33.86
N CYS A 766 15.14 33.82 34.98
CA CYS A 766 15.31 34.66 36.17
C CYS A 766 16.15 35.91 35.87
N TYR A 767 17.27 35.79 35.15
CA TYR A 767 18.06 36.95 34.72
C TYR A 767 17.30 37.87 33.78
N ALA A 768 16.57 37.33 32.81
CA ALA A 768 15.74 38.13 31.91
C ALA A 768 14.70 38.95 32.70
N VAL A 769 13.99 38.33 33.66
CA VAL A 769 13.02 39.01 34.53
C VAL A 769 13.68 40.10 35.38
N LEU A 770 14.83 39.82 36.01
CA LEU A 770 15.56 40.82 36.81
C LEU A 770 16.02 42.01 35.96
N ILE A 771 16.49 41.76 34.73
CA ILE A 771 16.96 42.80 33.81
C ILE A 771 15.78 43.61 33.25
N PHE A 772 14.63 42.98 32.96
CA PHE A 772 13.40 43.70 32.64
C PHE A 772 12.90 44.56 33.81
N GLY A 773 12.96 44.06 35.04
CA GLY A 773 12.65 44.83 36.25
C GLY A 773 13.55 46.06 36.40
N ALA A 774 14.86 45.88 36.28
CA ALA A 774 15.83 46.99 36.31
C ALA A 774 15.60 48.01 35.18
N MET A 775 15.23 47.58 33.98
CA MET A 775 14.86 48.47 32.88
C MET A 775 13.54 49.22 33.12
N LEU A 776 12.54 48.59 33.75
CA LEU A 776 11.30 49.26 34.13
C LEU A 776 11.57 50.33 35.20
N GLU A 777 12.37 50.04 36.23
CA GLU A 777 12.77 51.05 37.21
C GLU A 777 13.58 52.18 36.56
N TRP A 778 14.55 51.85 35.69
CA TRP A 778 15.35 52.86 35.00
C TRP A 778 14.49 53.76 34.10
N SER A 779 13.59 53.18 33.30
CA SER A 779 12.69 53.95 32.44
C SER A 779 11.70 54.80 33.25
N ILE A 780 11.23 54.34 34.40
CA ILE A 780 10.46 55.17 35.34
C ILE A 780 11.30 56.34 35.88
N ILE A 781 12.59 56.14 36.16
CA ILE A 781 13.51 57.21 36.61
C ILE A 781 13.80 58.21 35.48
N GLU A 782 14.11 57.75 34.27
CA GLU A 782 14.32 58.57 33.06
C GLU A 782 13.07 59.37 32.71
N VAL A 783 11.88 58.76 32.69
CA VAL A 783 10.61 59.46 32.44
C VAL A 783 10.35 60.52 33.51
N LYS A 784 10.60 60.22 34.80
CA LYS A 784 10.57 61.25 35.88
C LYS A 784 11.61 62.36 35.65
N GLY A 785 12.78 62.03 35.10
CA GLY A 785 13.83 62.96 34.70
C GLY A 785 13.41 63.89 33.55
N LEU A 786 12.89 63.33 32.46
CA LEU A 786 12.33 64.05 31.31
C LEU A 786 11.13 64.92 31.68
N ILE A 787 10.25 64.45 32.56
CA ILE A 787 9.15 65.23 33.13
C ILE A 787 9.70 66.41 33.96
N ARG A 788 10.69 66.18 34.84
CA ARG A 788 11.34 67.26 35.59
C ARG A 788 12.06 68.25 34.68
N LEU A 789 12.72 67.79 33.62
CA LEU A 789 13.43 68.63 32.65
C LEU A 789 12.46 69.48 31.82
N THR A 790 11.35 68.91 31.36
CA THR A 790 10.31 69.65 30.64
C THR A 790 9.57 70.64 31.55
N ILE A 791 9.35 70.32 32.83
CA ILE A 791 8.84 71.26 33.83
C ILE A 791 9.85 72.39 34.10
N MET A 792 11.15 72.08 34.24
CA MET A 792 12.23 73.07 34.37
C MET A 792 12.27 74.00 33.15
N LEU A 793 12.28 73.45 31.93
CA LEU A 793 12.29 74.23 30.69
C LEU A 793 11.02 75.08 30.52
N LYS A 794 9.85 74.58 30.94
CA LYS A 794 8.61 75.39 31.03
C LYS A 794 8.74 76.52 32.05
N ARG A 795 9.31 76.27 33.24
CA ARG A 795 9.58 77.30 34.26
C ARG A 795 10.59 78.35 33.75
N ILE A 796 11.66 77.93 33.06
CA ILE A 796 12.66 78.85 32.48
C ILE A 796 12.04 79.69 31.36
N ARG A 797 11.26 79.08 30.45
CA ARG A 797 10.50 79.84 29.45
C ARG A 797 9.52 80.82 30.09
N LEU A 798 8.85 80.42 31.17
CA LEU A 798 7.92 81.30 31.91
C LEU A 798 8.65 82.44 32.62
N THR A 799 9.81 82.22 33.25
CA THR A 799 10.58 83.30 33.89
C THR A 799 11.25 84.23 32.88
N ILE A 800 11.68 83.73 31.73
CA ILE A 800 12.12 84.55 30.59
C ILE A 800 10.95 85.39 30.05
N LEU A 801 9.78 84.78 29.84
CA LEU A 801 8.57 85.48 29.40
C LEU A 801 8.15 86.57 30.40
N LEU A 802 8.14 86.25 31.70
CA LEU A 802 7.83 87.21 32.77
C LEU A 802 8.86 88.33 32.86
N ARG A 803 10.17 88.04 32.71
CA ARG A 803 11.20 89.09 32.60
C ARG A 803 11.01 89.97 31.36
N TRP A 804 10.63 89.39 30.22
CA TRP A 804 10.35 90.12 28.99
C TRP A 804 9.11 91.00 29.13
N ILE A 805 8.01 90.48 29.70
CA ILE A 805 6.79 91.23 30.01
C ILE A 805 7.11 92.36 30.99
N ARG A 806 7.86 92.11 32.08
CA ARG A 806 8.22 93.12 33.09
C ARG A 806 9.14 94.20 32.51
N SER A 807 10.05 93.83 31.60
CA SER A 807 10.88 94.76 30.82
C SER A 807 10.04 95.61 29.86
N LYS A 808 9.10 95.01 29.12
CA LYS A 808 8.13 95.71 28.28
C LYS A 808 7.23 96.65 29.09
N TRP A 809 6.77 96.24 30.28
CA TRP A 809 5.95 97.06 31.18
C TRP A 809 6.74 98.22 31.79
N ALA A 810 8.02 98.02 32.14
CA ALA A 810 8.91 99.10 32.57
C ALA A 810 9.13 100.12 31.44
N ARG A 811 9.41 99.65 30.22
CA ARG A 811 9.50 100.51 29.02
C ARG A 811 8.18 101.22 28.72
N LEU A 812 7.03 100.55 28.92
CA LEU A 812 5.70 101.15 28.72
C LEU A 812 5.40 102.22 29.77
N LYS A 813 5.76 102.00 31.05
CA LYS A 813 5.68 103.03 32.10
C LYS A 813 6.56 104.23 31.78
N VAL A 814 7.83 104.01 31.40
CA VAL A 814 8.76 105.07 31.00
C VAL A 814 8.22 105.83 29.78
N TRP A 815 7.68 105.12 28.78
CA TRP A 815 7.07 105.73 27.59
C TRP A 815 5.80 106.52 27.91
N LEU A 816 4.93 106.02 28.80
CA LEU A 816 3.73 106.76 29.26
C LEU A 816 4.12 108.03 30.03
N VAL A 817 5.10 107.96 30.94
CA VAL A 817 5.61 109.14 31.66
C VAL A 817 6.22 110.16 30.70
N LEU A 818 7.09 109.72 29.78
CA LEU A 818 7.68 110.61 28.77
C LEU A 818 6.66 111.18 27.79
N LYS A 819 5.62 110.42 27.42
CA LYS A 819 4.56 110.87 26.50
C LYS A 819 3.55 111.82 27.14
N VAL A 820 3.43 111.83 28.48
CA VAL A 820 2.64 112.83 29.22
C VAL A 820 3.40 114.16 29.39
N GLN A 821 4.74 114.16 29.34
CA GLN A 821 5.56 115.37 29.50
C GLN A 821 6.14 115.94 28.19
N GLY A 822 6.18 115.18 27.09
CA GLY A 822 6.87 115.54 25.85
C GLY A 822 5.98 115.82 24.64
N ALA A 823 5.01 116.72 24.76
CA ALA A 823 4.06 117.06 23.68
C ALA A 823 4.16 118.53 23.20
N SER A 824 5.26 118.91 22.54
CA SER A 824 5.34 120.20 21.82
C SER A 824 6.42 120.19 20.73
N LYS A 825 5.97 120.36 19.46
CA LYS A 825 6.65 120.94 18.27
C LYS A 825 8.06 120.38 17.90
N VAL A 826 8.34 119.99 16.65
CA VAL A 826 8.60 120.88 15.49
C VAL A 826 8.70 120.03 14.19
N LYS A 827 8.36 120.62 13.03
CA LYS A 827 8.47 120.11 11.64
C LYS A 827 9.79 120.64 10.96
N PRO A 828 10.11 120.34 9.67
CA PRO A 828 10.23 119.06 8.92
C PRO A 828 11.57 119.02 8.10
N GLN A 829 11.58 118.35 6.93
CA GLN A 829 12.64 118.27 5.87
C GLN A 829 13.91 117.44 6.18
N ASP A 830 14.68 116.98 5.17
CA ASP A 830 14.38 116.31 3.88
C ASP A 830 15.71 115.72 3.32
N LYS A 831 15.64 114.79 2.35
CA LYS A 831 16.70 114.33 1.41
C LYS A 831 17.93 113.51 1.89
N SER A 832 17.89 112.24 1.48
CA SER A 832 18.79 111.62 0.47
C SER A 832 20.10 110.89 0.85
N LYS A 833 20.36 109.86 0.02
CA LYS A 833 21.55 109.00 -0.17
C LYS A 833 21.88 108.02 0.98
N GLU A 834 21.95 106.68 0.80
CA GLU A 834 22.42 105.78 -0.28
C GLU A 834 23.90 105.35 -0.07
N GLU A 835 24.19 104.06 -0.34
CA GLU A 835 25.47 103.33 -0.13
C GLU A 835 25.83 102.96 1.34
N GLN A 836 26.46 101.81 1.69
CA GLN A 836 26.85 100.58 0.96
C GLN A 836 27.26 99.46 1.98
N LEU A 837 27.52 98.23 1.49
CA LEU A 837 28.37 97.14 2.09
C LEU A 837 27.91 96.48 3.44
N VAL A 838 28.05 95.16 3.73
CA VAL A 838 28.42 93.93 2.98
C VAL A 838 27.52 92.78 3.48
N VAL A 839 27.09 91.87 2.59
CA VAL A 839 26.73 90.47 2.93
C VAL A 839 27.64 89.54 2.16
N GLY A 840 28.20 88.52 2.81
CA GLY A 840 29.02 87.50 2.17
C GLY A 840 28.57 86.10 2.53
N GLN A 841 27.95 85.39 1.57
CA GLN A 841 27.89 83.93 1.59
C GLN A 841 27.91 83.39 0.15
N VAL A 842 28.57 82.25 -0.02
CA VAL A 842 29.17 81.81 -1.28
C VAL A 842 28.27 80.80 -2.01
N ASN A 843 27.73 81.23 -3.16
CA ASN A 843 27.88 80.61 -4.48
C ASN A 843 28.17 79.08 -4.58
N VAL A 844 27.36 78.35 -5.35
CA VAL A 844 27.72 77.80 -6.69
C VAL A 844 26.70 76.73 -7.16
N GLU A 845 26.21 76.88 -8.40
CA GLU A 845 25.41 75.93 -9.19
C GLU A 845 26.28 74.71 -9.64
N ASP A 846 25.94 73.73 -10.48
CA ASP A 846 25.03 73.70 -11.62
C ASP A 846 24.80 72.24 -12.10
N LYS A 847 23.95 72.12 -13.11
CA LYS A 847 23.60 70.91 -13.86
C LYS A 847 24.82 70.33 -14.57
N SER A 848 24.79 69.02 -14.88
CA SER A 848 25.24 68.56 -16.20
C SER A 848 24.67 67.19 -16.58
N LYS A 849 24.33 67.03 -17.87
CA LYS A 849 24.08 65.74 -18.53
C LYS A 849 25.39 65.29 -19.21
N LYS A 850 25.73 63.99 -19.17
CA LYS A 850 26.01 63.19 -20.39
C LYS A 850 26.38 61.72 -20.14
N ASN A 851 26.00 60.91 -21.13
CA ASN A 851 26.47 59.56 -21.44
C ASN A 851 27.98 59.36 -21.31
N ILE A 852 28.40 58.11 -21.09
CA ILE A 852 29.35 57.40 -21.97
C ILE A 852 29.23 55.86 -21.80
N ARG A 853 29.55 55.13 -22.88
CA ARG A 853 29.66 53.64 -22.95
C ARG A 853 30.88 53.18 -22.09
N SER A 854 31.16 51.92 -21.76
CA SER A 854 31.07 50.70 -22.57
C SER A 854 31.31 49.44 -21.74
N LYS A 855 30.96 48.29 -22.31
CA LYS A 855 31.39 46.94 -21.88
C LYS A 855 32.90 46.86 -21.61
N LYS A 856 33.29 46.10 -20.59
CA LYS A 856 34.00 44.83 -20.81
C LYS A 856 33.55 43.81 -19.77
#